data_AF-A0A3M1QB07-F1
#
_entry.id   AF-A0A3M1QB07-F1
#
_cell.length_a   1.000
_cell.length_b   1.000
_cell.length_c   1.000
_cell.angle_alpha   90.00
_cell.angle_beta   90.00
_cell.angle_gamma   90.00
#
_symmetry.space_group_name_H-M   'P 1'
#
loop_
_entity.id
_entity.type
_entity.pdbx_description
1 polymer ?
#
loop_
_entity_poly.entity_id
_entity_poly.type
_entity_poly.pdbx_seq_one_letter_code
_entity_poly.pdbx_strand_id
1 'polypeptide(L)'
;MRLCAAVACAPLTIAILGCPLIPPPATDDGDIADGIMAPLGDPLPSASADQLAAFERGKAIFLKRFDLADGLGPAFNVAFCGACHEKPVPGGSAGLYRNFTLAGRTTSDGAFLFAESAGNDSGVVRMFDYDDSRPARPTVPDSATIFTQRNGIPFFGAGLIAELDEEAILANADPDDEDGDGISGRPNFDRGFVGRFGRKAQTVSIEGFIRGPLFNHLGITTEPLTEEQRAALPVDSSLASATAKGIDPSAFAAPAKAGPHMQAAAPDAPNFDDDDAPDPELSGDDLFDLVSFVMLMAAPEFEPATEQSERGRQLFHQANCSACHVPRLEGPRGPIPLYSDLLLHDMGDELADGVVMNEATGNEFRTQPLWGLAAVGPYLHDGRASTIEDAILAHGGEAQASRDAFAALSESEQADLIEFLMTLGGRSQMTTGLLPPDAPVPAVGEYGGPFRELSDEEMARFIRGREIFDRDFGFSEGAGALRGASGDGRFNGDSCRACHFEPVIGGAGPRGVNVMRHGVVDDNGVFSPPSTTPNTILHKEARLDEMIVLPEDGINVFEMRQTPHSLGGGLISAISDETILANEDPSDADGDGISGRAHVLSDGRIGRLGWKAQVPSIKEFLRDGMAAEVGITLPAQDGLTFGATTDEDGVPDPELSLQETEDVQFYLEMLAGPPRQTPADAAQAAQGESLFESVGCAKCHIPSLPSSLGDVPLYSDLLLHDILPDGTPGIVDGDASMTEFRTAPLWGLSQTAPYFHDGSADTIDQAIRKHAGEASGVRAAYEALSDADRAALLAFLETL
;
A
#
# COMPACT_ATOMS: atom_id res chain seq x y z
N MET A 1 -94.75 -17.81 -31.62
CA MET A 1 -94.57 -16.47 -32.22
C MET A 1 -93.31 -15.87 -31.62
N ARG A 2 -92.21 -15.81 -32.41
CA ARG A 2 -90.99 -14.94 -32.30
C ARG A 2 -90.25 -14.88 -30.94
N LEU A 3 -88.93 -14.82 -30.82
CA LEU A 3 -87.71 -15.10 -31.61
C LEU A 3 -86.56 -14.95 -30.56
N CYS A 4 -85.50 -15.76 -30.66
CA CYS A 4 -84.28 -15.59 -29.85
C CYS A 4 -83.55 -14.28 -30.15
N ALA A 5 -82.87 -13.71 -29.14
CA ALA A 5 -81.64 -12.94 -29.33
C ALA A 5 -80.80 -12.96 -28.04
N ALA A 6 -79.61 -13.55 -28.13
CA ALA A 6 -78.55 -13.46 -27.14
C ALA A 6 -77.84 -12.11 -27.28
N VAL A 7 -77.53 -11.46 -26.15
CA VAL A 7 -76.69 -10.24 -26.12
C VAL A 7 -75.34 -10.63 -25.52
N ALA A 8 -74.28 -10.40 -26.30
CA ALA A 8 -72.89 -10.60 -25.95
C ALA A 8 -72.41 -9.52 -24.97
N CYS A 9 -71.70 -9.92 -23.90
CA CYS A 9 -70.87 -9.02 -23.12
C CYS A 9 -69.61 -8.66 -23.93
N ALA A 10 -69.42 -7.38 -24.23
CA ALA A 10 -68.14 -6.83 -24.69
C ALA A 10 -67.35 -6.33 -23.46
N PRO A 11 -66.03 -6.62 -23.36
CA PRO A 11 -65.21 -6.04 -22.32
C PRO A 11 -64.97 -4.55 -22.60
N LEU A 12 -65.14 -3.73 -21.57
CA LEU A 12 -64.84 -2.31 -21.60
C LEU A 12 -63.32 -2.15 -21.51
N THR A 13 -62.66 -1.90 -22.64
CA THR A 13 -61.24 -1.53 -22.68
C THR A 13 -61.08 -0.13 -22.08
N ILE A 14 -60.61 -0.06 -20.83
CA ILE A 14 -60.16 1.20 -20.24
C ILE A 14 -58.81 1.52 -20.90
N ALA A 15 -58.82 2.49 -21.81
CA ALA A 15 -57.59 3.09 -22.30
C ALA A 15 -56.95 3.86 -21.13
N ILE A 16 -55.89 3.27 -20.55
CA ILE A 16 -54.95 4.01 -19.71
C ILE A 16 -54.24 4.98 -20.66
N LEU A 17 -54.68 6.24 -20.63
CA LEU A 17 -53.90 7.35 -21.18
C LEU A 17 -52.62 7.40 -20.36
N GLY A 18 -51.53 6.87 -20.93
CA GLY A 18 -50.20 7.09 -20.40
C GLY A 18 -49.98 8.59 -20.25
N CYS A 19 -49.68 9.04 -19.02
CA CYS A 19 -49.06 10.34 -18.85
C CYS A 19 -47.82 10.36 -19.75
N PRO A 20 -47.64 11.35 -20.63
CA PRO A 20 -46.32 11.55 -21.21
C PRO A 20 -45.38 11.78 -20.03
N LEU A 21 -44.37 10.91 -19.90
CA LEU A 21 -43.19 11.17 -19.08
C LEU A 21 -42.66 12.52 -19.56
N ILE A 22 -42.99 13.59 -18.84
CA ILE A 22 -42.24 14.83 -18.94
C ILE A 22 -40.86 14.42 -18.42
N PRO A 23 -39.80 14.43 -19.26
CA PRO A 23 -38.47 14.22 -18.72
C PRO A 23 -38.29 15.25 -17.60
N PRO A 24 -37.79 14.86 -16.42
CA PRO A 24 -37.45 15.84 -15.40
C PRO A 24 -36.58 16.93 -16.05
N PRO A 25 -36.68 18.20 -15.60
CA PRO A 25 -35.84 19.26 -16.14
C PRO A 25 -34.38 18.78 -16.13
N ALA A 26 -33.66 19.02 -17.23
CA ALA A 26 -32.23 18.70 -17.27
C ALA A 26 -31.56 19.37 -16.06
N THR A 27 -31.01 18.57 -15.15
CA THR A 27 -30.20 19.03 -14.04
C THR A 27 -28.90 19.55 -14.65
N ASP A 28 -28.77 20.86 -14.75
CA ASP A 28 -27.55 21.50 -15.24
C ASP A 28 -26.62 21.73 -14.05
N ASP A 29 -25.60 20.89 -13.92
CA ASP A 29 -24.53 21.06 -12.93
C ASP A 29 -23.61 22.26 -13.29
N GLY A 30 -23.84 22.89 -14.45
CA GLY A 30 -23.21 24.13 -14.91
C GLY A 30 -21.83 23.93 -15.54
N ASP A 31 -21.26 25.05 -16.04
CA ASP A 31 -19.95 25.06 -16.68
C ASP A 31 -18.81 24.70 -15.69
N ILE A 32 -17.72 24.16 -16.26
CA ILE A 32 -16.46 23.81 -15.59
C ILE A 32 -15.38 24.79 -16.05
N ALA A 33 -14.47 25.19 -15.16
CA ALA A 33 -13.33 26.03 -15.52
C ALA A 33 -12.43 25.37 -16.59
N ASP A 34 -11.96 26.17 -17.56
CA ASP A 34 -11.07 25.68 -18.61
C ASP A 34 -9.66 25.36 -18.06
N GLY A 35 -9.04 24.28 -18.57
CA GLY A 35 -7.62 24.00 -18.34
C GLY A 35 -7.25 23.53 -16.92
N ILE A 36 -8.22 22.97 -16.18
CA ILE A 36 -8.02 22.38 -14.84
C ILE A 36 -8.05 20.84 -14.83
N MET A 37 -8.52 20.21 -15.91
CA MET A 37 -8.69 18.76 -16.02
C MET A 37 -7.65 18.10 -16.93
N ALA A 38 -7.21 16.90 -16.58
CA ALA A 38 -6.33 16.04 -17.37
C ALA A 38 -6.54 14.55 -16.99
N PRO A 39 -5.91 13.60 -17.70
CA PRO A 39 -5.80 12.21 -17.22
C PRO A 39 -5.24 12.15 -15.79
N LEU A 40 -5.58 11.09 -15.04
CA LEU A 40 -5.10 10.94 -13.66
C LEU A 40 -3.58 10.97 -13.62
N GLY A 41 -3.04 11.73 -12.67
CA GLY A 41 -1.60 11.86 -12.43
C GLY A 41 -0.87 12.85 -13.34
N ASP A 42 -1.55 13.42 -14.33
CA ASP A 42 -0.98 14.45 -15.19
C ASP A 42 -1.04 15.84 -14.51
N PRO A 43 -0.09 16.74 -14.85
CA PRO A 43 -0.11 18.10 -14.34
C PRO A 43 -1.23 18.93 -14.99
N LEU A 44 -1.61 20.04 -14.34
CA LEU A 44 -2.54 21.01 -14.86
C LEU A 44 -2.15 21.45 -16.29
N PRO A 45 -3.06 21.42 -17.28
CA PRO A 45 -2.76 21.89 -18.63
C PRO A 45 -2.33 23.36 -18.70
N SER A 46 -2.71 24.15 -17.69
CA SER A 46 -2.36 25.55 -17.53
C SER A 46 -1.00 25.79 -16.87
N ALA A 47 -0.26 24.75 -16.47
CA ALA A 47 1.04 24.87 -15.84
C ALA A 47 2.08 25.53 -16.78
N SER A 48 2.86 26.46 -16.24
CA SER A 48 4.00 27.06 -16.93
C SER A 48 5.16 26.06 -17.09
N ALA A 49 6.13 26.38 -17.96
CA ALA A 49 7.31 25.53 -18.16
C ALA A 49 8.10 25.31 -16.87
N ASP A 50 8.24 26.33 -16.02
CA ASP A 50 8.96 26.23 -14.75
C ASP A 50 8.18 25.36 -13.74
N GLN A 51 6.84 25.48 -13.72
CA GLN A 51 5.96 24.64 -12.92
C GLN A 51 6.02 23.17 -13.36
N LEU A 52 6.00 22.88 -14.67
CA LEU A 52 6.18 21.53 -15.18
C LEU A 52 7.55 20.94 -14.79
N ALA A 53 8.60 21.75 -14.80
CA ALA A 53 9.91 21.30 -14.33
C ALA A 53 9.91 20.99 -12.82
N ALA A 54 9.22 21.80 -12.00
CA ALA A 54 9.04 21.52 -10.57
C ALA A 54 8.19 20.28 -10.33
N PHE A 55 7.13 20.07 -11.12
CA PHE A 55 6.29 18.87 -11.07
C PHE A 55 7.10 17.60 -11.31
N GLU A 56 7.96 17.56 -12.33
CA GLU A 56 8.80 16.39 -12.62
C GLU A 56 9.84 16.12 -11.53
N ARG A 57 10.46 17.17 -10.97
CA ARG A 57 11.39 17.01 -9.83
C ARG A 57 10.66 16.52 -8.58
N GLY A 58 9.50 17.09 -8.28
CA GLY A 58 8.64 16.69 -7.17
C GLY A 58 8.15 15.25 -7.31
N LYS A 59 7.79 14.82 -8.52
CA LYS A 59 7.44 13.43 -8.82
C LYS A 59 8.61 12.47 -8.58
N ALA A 60 9.83 12.87 -8.93
CA ALA A 60 11.01 12.05 -8.64
C ALA A 60 11.23 11.88 -7.12
N ILE A 61 11.02 12.93 -6.33
CA ILE A 61 11.09 12.88 -4.86
C ILE A 61 9.97 12.02 -4.29
N PHE A 62 8.74 12.19 -4.79
CA PHE A 62 7.58 11.39 -4.40
C PHE A 62 7.79 9.88 -4.61
N LEU A 63 8.55 9.50 -5.64
CA LEU A 63 8.90 8.12 -5.96
C LEU A 63 10.23 7.66 -5.34
N LYS A 64 11.01 8.55 -4.73
CA LYS A 64 12.29 8.21 -4.07
C LYS A 64 12.02 7.22 -2.94
N ARG A 65 12.74 6.10 -2.94
CA ARG A 65 12.83 5.18 -1.81
C ARG A 65 13.84 5.76 -0.82
N PHE A 66 13.39 6.07 0.38
CA PHE A 66 14.29 6.41 1.48
C PHE A 66 14.82 5.11 2.06
N ASP A 67 16.13 5.07 2.27
CA ASP A 67 16.83 4.00 2.96
C ASP A 67 17.29 4.47 4.35
N LEU A 68 17.96 3.62 5.14
CA LEU A 68 18.37 4.04 6.49
C LEU A 68 19.43 5.16 6.46
N ALA A 69 20.27 5.20 5.41
CA ALA A 69 21.27 6.25 5.23
C ALA A 69 20.66 7.58 4.74
N ASP A 70 19.49 7.52 4.11
CA ASP A 70 18.66 8.67 3.76
C ASP A 70 17.84 9.21 4.95
N GLY A 71 17.84 8.55 6.12
CA GLY A 71 17.03 8.93 7.30
C GLY A 71 15.68 8.23 7.43
N LEU A 72 15.47 7.10 6.75
CA LEU A 72 14.25 6.34 6.96
C LEU A 72 14.17 5.82 8.40
N GLY A 73 13.30 6.41 9.22
CA GLY A 73 13.00 5.91 10.55
C GLY A 73 13.23 6.95 11.64
N PRO A 74 13.73 6.57 12.83
CA PRO A 74 14.10 5.20 13.22
C PRO A 74 12.90 4.24 13.29
N ALA A 75 11.66 4.76 13.37
CA ALA A 75 10.43 3.97 13.21
C ALA A 75 9.53 4.54 12.11
N PHE A 76 8.93 3.67 11.30
CA PHE A 76 8.19 4.02 10.08
C PHE A 76 7.13 2.96 9.71
N ASN A 77 6.31 3.28 8.71
CA ASN A 77 5.29 2.41 8.11
C ASN A 77 5.58 2.10 6.64
N VAL A 78 6.15 3.06 5.92
CA VAL A 78 6.49 2.96 4.49
C VAL A 78 7.83 3.62 4.22
N ALA A 79 8.44 3.30 3.09
CA ALA A 79 9.76 3.83 2.71
C ALA A 79 9.69 5.01 1.71
N PHE A 80 8.50 5.40 1.25
CA PHE A 80 8.30 6.43 0.24
C PHE A 80 6.83 6.86 0.13
N CYS A 81 6.57 8.07 -0.39
CA CYS A 81 5.22 8.63 -0.52
C CYS A 81 4.32 7.80 -1.45
N GLY A 82 4.87 7.37 -2.59
CA GLY A 82 4.15 6.55 -3.56
C GLY A 82 3.59 5.24 -2.99
N ALA A 83 4.09 4.73 -1.85
CA ALA A 83 3.64 3.46 -1.29
C ALA A 83 2.17 3.52 -0.87
N CYS A 84 1.72 4.65 -0.32
CA CYS A 84 0.34 4.88 0.10
C CYS A 84 -0.50 5.63 -0.95
N HIS A 85 0.12 6.01 -2.08
CA HIS A 85 -0.46 6.89 -3.10
C HIS A 85 -0.07 6.41 -4.52
N GLU A 86 -0.16 5.10 -4.75
CA GLU A 86 0.29 4.40 -5.95
C GLU A 86 -0.79 4.16 -7.00
N LYS A 87 -2.07 4.11 -6.60
CA LYS A 87 -3.16 3.55 -7.41
C LYS A 87 -4.15 4.62 -7.88
N PRO A 88 -4.46 4.69 -9.19
CA PRO A 88 -3.92 3.87 -10.29
C PRO A 88 -2.59 4.41 -10.82
N VAL A 89 -2.18 5.59 -10.35
CA VAL A 89 -0.99 6.32 -10.78
C VAL A 89 -0.41 7.07 -9.56
N PRO A 90 0.86 7.54 -9.62
CA PRO A 90 1.43 8.36 -8.57
C PRO A 90 0.54 9.55 -8.17
N GLY A 91 0.19 9.62 -6.89
CA GLY A 91 -0.72 10.61 -6.33
C GLY A 91 -2.15 10.13 -6.11
N GLY A 92 -2.46 8.87 -6.46
CA GLY A 92 -3.77 8.27 -6.21
C GLY A 92 -3.97 7.76 -4.78
N SER A 93 -4.81 6.74 -4.64
CA SER A 93 -5.05 5.99 -3.40
C SER A 93 -4.06 4.81 -3.28
N ALA A 94 -4.34 3.85 -2.41
CA ALA A 94 -3.62 2.58 -2.33
C ALA A 94 -4.54 1.42 -1.89
N GLY A 95 -4.08 0.20 -2.08
CA GLY A 95 -4.74 -1.02 -1.59
C GLY A 95 -4.87 -1.06 -0.06
N LEU A 96 -5.64 -2.03 0.43
CA LEU A 96 -5.88 -2.27 1.86
C LEU A 96 -4.58 -2.49 2.64
N TYR A 97 -3.58 -3.13 2.02
CA TYR A 97 -2.29 -3.40 2.66
C TYR A 97 -1.47 -2.14 3.01
N ARG A 98 -1.93 -0.96 2.58
CA ARG A 98 -1.32 0.35 2.85
C ARG A 98 -2.18 1.22 3.75
N ASN A 99 -3.27 0.66 4.27
CA ASN A 99 -3.94 1.27 5.40
C ASN A 99 -2.93 1.44 6.54
N PHE A 100 -3.12 2.48 7.33
CA PHE A 100 -2.33 2.69 8.54
C PHE A 100 -3.26 2.81 9.73
N THR A 101 -2.74 2.38 10.88
CA THR A 101 -3.50 2.45 12.13
C THR A 101 -3.27 3.77 12.83
N LEU A 102 -4.36 4.34 13.35
CA LEU A 102 -4.35 5.36 14.39
C LEU A 102 -4.76 4.78 15.73
N ALA A 103 -4.06 5.18 16.79
CA ALA A 103 -4.36 4.81 18.16
C ALA A 103 -4.51 6.05 19.06
N GLY A 104 -5.37 5.94 20.07
CA GLY A 104 -5.59 7.00 21.02
C GLY A 104 -6.49 6.59 22.19
N ARG A 105 -6.88 7.57 22.99
CA ARG A 105 -7.80 7.38 24.12
C ARG A 105 -8.58 8.64 24.41
N THR A 106 -9.76 8.47 24.98
CA THR A 106 -10.53 9.56 25.57
C THR A 106 -10.31 9.56 27.08
N THR A 107 -9.87 10.70 27.62
CA THR A 107 -9.68 10.91 29.06
C THR A 107 -11.02 10.98 29.80
N SER A 108 -10.98 10.88 31.12
CA SER A 108 -12.19 10.94 31.95
C SER A 108 -12.92 12.29 31.91
N ASP A 109 -12.24 13.37 31.50
CA ASP A 109 -12.82 14.70 31.24
C ASP A 109 -13.25 14.91 29.77
N GLY A 110 -13.17 13.86 28.94
CA GLY A 110 -13.67 13.85 27.56
C GLY A 110 -12.69 14.38 26.51
N ALA A 111 -11.43 14.66 26.87
CA ALA A 111 -10.42 15.04 25.91
C ALA A 111 -9.86 13.81 25.19
N PHE A 112 -9.76 13.88 23.86
CA PHE A 112 -9.08 12.85 23.08
C PHE A 112 -7.57 13.13 23.08
N LEU A 113 -6.78 12.09 23.29
CA LEU A 113 -5.32 12.11 23.22
C LEU A 113 -4.87 11.01 22.27
N PHE A 114 -4.02 11.37 21.31
CA PHE A 114 -3.34 10.37 20.51
C PHE A 114 -2.41 9.51 21.37
N ALA A 115 -2.23 8.27 20.93
CA ALA A 115 -1.26 7.37 21.51
C ALA A 115 0.14 7.76 21.04
N GLU A 116 1.12 7.60 21.94
CA GLU A 116 2.53 7.65 21.56
C GLU A 116 2.94 6.32 20.95
N SER A 117 3.56 6.34 19.78
CA SER A 117 4.18 5.18 19.16
C SER A 117 5.63 5.50 18.86
N ALA A 118 6.56 4.69 19.39
CA ALA A 118 8.01 4.85 19.21
C ALA A 118 8.56 6.28 19.48
N GLY A 119 8.02 6.99 20.47
CA GLY A 119 8.46 8.34 20.84
C GLY A 119 7.75 9.50 20.11
N ASN A 120 6.73 9.21 19.28
CA ASN A 120 5.94 10.22 18.56
C ASN A 120 4.46 10.09 18.95
N ASP A 121 3.82 11.19 19.35
CA ASP A 121 2.43 11.26 19.84
C ASP A 121 1.40 11.70 18.78
N SER A 122 1.74 11.54 17.49
CA SER A 122 0.82 11.80 16.37
C SER A 122 -0.35 10.83 16.27
N GLY A 123 -0.32 9.74 17.02
CA GLY A 123 -1.32 8.67 17.00
C GLY A 123 -1.11 7.64 15.89
N VAL A 124 -0.23 7.91 14.93
CA VAL A 124 0.16 6.92 13.91
C VAL A 124 0.91 5.79 14.61
N VAL A 125 0.37 4.57 14.51
CA VAL A 125 1.05 3.37 14.98
C VAL A 125 2.12 3.03 13.95
N ARG A 126 3.39 3.08 14.36
CA ARG A 126 4.53 2.78 13.50
C ARG A 126 4.89 1.30 13.62
N MET A 127 4.86 0.60 12.49
CA MET A 127 4.90 -0.86 12.44
C MET A 127 6.33 -1.41 12.42
N PHE A 128 7.27 -0.64 11.88
CA PHE A 128 8.68 -1.02 11.77
C PHE A 128 9.55 -0.08 12.60
N ASP A 129 10.58 -0.63 13.24
CA ASP A 129 11.58 0.09 14.01
C ASP A 129 12.94 -0.60 13.79
N TYR A 130 13.97 0.16 13.42
CA TYR A 130 15.32 -0.33 13.15
C TYR A 130 16.36 0.24 14.12
N ASP A 131 15.92 0.82 15.23
CA ASP A 131 16.79 1.17 16.35
C ASP A 131 17.15 -0.07 17.19
N ASP A 132 18.45 -0.36 17.33
CA ASP A 132 18.99 -1.46 18.15
C ASP A 132 18.52 -1.42 19.62
N SER A 133 18.04 -0.27 20.10
CA SER A 133 17.55 -0.08 21.47
C SER A 133 16.09 -0.49 21.66
N ARG A 134 15.33 -0.69 20.58
CA ARG A 134 13.88 -0.94 20.61
C ARG A 134 13.52 -2.26 19.90
N PRO A 135 12.46 -2.95 20.36
CA PRO A 135 11.98 -4.11 19.63
C PRO A 135 11.41 -3.65 18.29
N ALA A 136 11.78 -4.34 17.21
CA ALA A 136 11.22 -4.14 15.87
C ALA A 136 9.74 -4.59 15.83
N ARG A 137 8.87 -3.88 16.56
CA ARG A 137 7.43 -4.14 16.70
C ARG A 137 6.65 -2.85 16.90
N PRO A 138 5.34 -2.85 16.61
CA PRO A 138 4.48 -1.74 16.98
C PRO A 138 4.51 -1.54 18.50
N THR A 139 4.78 -0.31 18.94
CA THR A 139 4.69 0.10 20.33
C THR A 139 3.52 1.06 20.49
N VAL A 140 2.58 0.70 21.36
CA VAL A 140 1.45 1.55 21.77
C VAL A 140 1.26 1.43 23.28
N PRO A 141 0.80 2.47 23.99
CA PRO A 141 0.61 2.40 25.43
C PRO A 141 -0.64 1.58 25.77
N ASP A 142 -0.61 0.79 26.84
CA ASP A 142 -1.77 0.01 27.34
C ASP A 142 -3.02 0.87 27.63
N SER A 143 -2.84 2.18 27.77
CA SER A 143 -3.93 3.14 27.96
C SER A 143 -4.69 3.49 26.68
N ALA A 144 -4.19 3.09 25.50
CA ALA A 144 -4.89 3.29 24.23
C ALA A 144 -6.15 2.42 24.20
N THR A 145 -7.29 3.03 23.88
CA THR A 145 -8.60 2.37 23.87
C THR A 145 -9.34 2.57 22.56
N ILE A 146 -8.81 3.38 21.66
CA ILE A 146 -9.38 3.69 20.35
C ILE A 146 -8.33 3.29 19.32
N PHE A 147 -8.73 2.43 18.39
CA PHE A 147 -7.93 1.99 17.25
C PHE A 147 -8.79 2.12 15.99
N THR A 148 -8.21 2.62 14.91
CA THR A 148 -8.89 2.74 13.62
C THR A 148 -7.89 2.68 12.48
N GLN A 149 -8.36 2.35 11.28
CA GLN A 149 -7.56 2.32 10.06
C GLN A 149 -7.92 3.49 9.14
N ARG A 150 -6.93 3.94 8.36
CA ARG A 150 -7.12 4.98 7.35
C ARG A 150 -6.46 4.57 6.04
N ASN A 151 -7.20 4.76 4.95
CA ASN A 151 -6.69 4.55 3.60
C ASN A 151 -6.16 5.88 3.02
N GLY A 152 -5.12 5.78 2.16
CA GLY A 152 -4.50 6.92 1.48
C GLY A 152 -5.51 7.80 0.74
N ILE A 153 -5.27 9.10 0.69
CA ILE A 153 -6.17 10.05 -0.01
C ILE A 153 -5.56 10.41 -1.37
N PRO A 154 -6.31 10.33 -2.48
CA PRO A 154 -5.86 10.86 -3.75
C PRO A 154 -5.60 12.38 -3.72
N PHE A 155 -4.54 12.82 -4.37
CA PHE A 155 -4.10 14.22 -4.49
C PHE A 155 -4.64 14.95 -5.73
N PHE A 156 -5.45 14.29 -6.56
CA PHE A 156 -5.96 14.88 -7.80
C PHE A 156 -6.72 16.19 -7.52
N GLY A 157 -6.29 17.27 -8.18
CA GLY A 157 -6.85 18.61 -8.01
C GLY A 157 -6.59 19.25 -6.65
N ALA A 158 -5.64 18.78 -5.83
CA ALA A 158 -5.37 19.34 -4.51
C ALA A 158 -5.03 20.84 -4.55
N GLY A 159 -4.28 21.30 -5.56
CA GLY A 159 -4.01 22.74 -5.74
C GLY A 159 -5.26 23.57 -6.05
N LEU A 160 -6.24 23.00 -6.76
CA LEU A 160 -7.53 23.65 -7.03
C LEU A 160 -8.32 23.87 -5.73
N ILE A 161 -8.27 22.89 -4.80
CA ILE A 161 -8.83 23.01 -3.45
C ILE A 161 -8.08 24.08 -2.64
N ALA A 162 -6.75 24.15 -2.77
CA ALA A 162 -5.94 25.17 -2.09
C ALA A 162 -6.28 26.59 -2.53
N GLU A 163 -6.67 26.80 -3.79
CA GLU A 163 -6.99 28.11 -4.33
C GLU A 163 -8.36 28.65 -3.89
N LEU A 164 -9.29 27.77 -3.48
CA LEU A 164 -10.64 28.16 -3.06
C LEU A 164 -10.62 29.23 -1.96
N ASP A 165 -11.52 30.19 -2.10
CA ASP A 165 -11.80 31.16 -1.05
C ASP A 165 -12.69 30.53 0.03
N GLU A 166 -12.52 30.94 1.28
CA GLU A 166 -13.24 30.33 2.41
C GLU A 166 -14.75 30.52 2.28
N GLU A 167 -15.18 31.65 1.72
CA GLU A 167 -16.58 31.94 1.44
C GLU A 167 -17.23 30.92 0.50
N ALA A 168 -16.48 30.32 -0.43
CA ALA A 168 -17.02 29.30 -1.33
C ALA A 168 -17.39 28.01 -0.59
N ILE A 169 -16.63 27.65 0.44
CA ILE A 169 -16.89 26.51 1.32
C ILE A 169 -18.01 26.86 2.31
N LEU A 170 -17.89 28.00 2.99
CA LEU A 170 -18.84 28.45 4.01
C LEU A 170 -20.23 28.75 3.45
N ALA A 171 -20.37 29.03 2.15
CA ALA A 171 -21.66 29.22 1.50
C ALA A 171 -22.57 27.98 1.54
N ASN A 172 -22.01 26.79 1.75
CA ASN A 172 -22.77 25.54 1.89
C ASN A 172 -22.90 25.08 3.35
N ALA A 173 -22.36 25.83 4.33
CA ALA A 173 -22.41 25.45 5.73
C ALA A 173 -23.81 25.71 6.31
N ASP A 174 -24.38 24.67 6.92
CA ASP A 174 -25.65 24.71 7.65
C ASP A 174 -25.53 23.97 9.00
N PRO A 175 -24.70 24.46 9.93
CA PRO A 175 -24.43 23.75 11.19
C PRO A 175 -25.65 23.58 12.10
N ASP A 176 -26.74 24.31 11.84
CA ASP A 176 -27.95 24.32 12.66
C ASP A 176 -29.16 23.65 11.95
N ASP A 177 -28.97 23.04 10.77
CA ASP A 177 -30.03 22.43 9.94
C ASP A 177 -31.21 23.40 9.76
N GLU A 178 -30.92 24.62 9.30
CA GLU A 178 -31.90 25.71 9.17
C GLU A 178 -33.00 25.38 8.16
N ASP A 179 -32.69 24.57 7.13
CA ASP A 179 -33.66 24.15 6.12
C ASP A 179 -34.45 22.87 6.48
N GLY A 180 -34.00 22.14 7.50
CA GLY A 180 -34.68 20.98 8.08
C GLY A 180 -34.62 19.73 7.20
N ASP A 181 -33.62 19.62 6.34
CA ASP A 181 -33.37 18.43 5.53
C ASP A 181 -32.62 17.32 6.31
N GLY A 182 -32.11 17.65 7.50
CA GLY A 182 -31.41 16.74 8.40
C GLY A 182 -29.90 16.64 8.16
N ILE A 183 -29.34 17.52 7.33
CA ILE A 183 -27.90 17.61 7.00
C ILE A 183 -27.35 18.88 7.64
N SER A 184 -26.26 18.75 8.42
CA SER A 184 -25.74 19.82 9.27
C SER A 184 -24.31 20.22 8.91
N GLY A 185 -24.01 20.23 7.60
CA GLY A 185 -22.65 20.43 7.08
C GLY A 185 -21.94 21.60 7.74
N ARG A 186 -20.80 21.35 8.38
CA ARG A 186 -20.07 22.38 9.14
C ARG A 186 -18.58 22.40 8.87
N PRO A 187 -17.93 23.57 8.96
CA PRO A 187 -16.49 23.67 8.77
C PRO A 187 -15.72 23.05 9.95
N ASN A 188 -14.50 22.58 9.66
CA ASN A 188 -13.44 22.43 10.66
C ASN A 188 -12.46 23.59 10.52
N PHE A 189 -11.68 23.86 11.57
CA PHE A 189 -10.72 24.95 11.57
C PHE A 189 -9.31 24.48 11.96
N ASP A 190 -8.32 25.05 11.30
CA ASP A 190 -6.90 24.98 11.69
C ASP A 190 -6.34 26.40 11.76
N ARG A 191 -5.77 26.78 12.91
CA ARG A 191 -5.24 28.12 13.19
C ARG A 191 -6.20 29.29 12.84
N GLY A 192 -7.52 29.05 12.91
CA GLY A 192 -8.57 30.03 12.62
C GLY A 192 -9.01 30.11 11.16
N PHE A 193 -8.46 29.27 10.28
CA PHE A 193 -8.80 29.18 8.85
C PHE A 193 -9.68 27.95 8.59
N VAL A 194 -10.49 27.99 7.54
CA VAL A 194 -11.32 26.85 7.13
C VAL A 194 -10.43 25.72 6.61
N GLY A 195 -10.44 24.61 7.34
CA GLY A 195 -9.68 23.42 6.98
C GLY A 195 -10.27 22.72 5.76
N ARG A 196 -9.38 22.13 4.95
CA ARG A 196 -9.76 21.60 3.63
C ARG A 196 -8.99 20.33 3.23
N PHE A 197 -7.90 20.00 3.92
CA PHE A 197 -7.12 18.78 3.67
C PHE A 197 -7.23 17.79 4.83
N GLY A 198 -6.96 16.52 4.51
CA GLY A 198 -7.20 15.39 5.41
C GLY A 198 -8.65 14.88 5.40
N ARG A 199 -8.88 13.74 6.06
CA ARG A 199 -10.20 13.08 6.13
C ARG A 199 -11.20 13.81 7.03
N LYS A 200 -10.72 14.67 7.95
CA LYS A 200 -11.54 15.47 8.86
C LYS A 200 -11.31 16.97 8.66
N ALA A 201 -10.85 17.39 7.48
CA ALA A 201 -10.57 18.79 7.18
C ALA A 201 -9.65 19.47 8.22
N GLN A 202 -8.71 18.73 8.80
CA GLN A 202 -7.98 19.17 10.00
C GLN A 202 -6.78 20.10 9.71
N THR A 203 -6.49 20.39 8.44
CA THR A 203 -5.37 21.24 8.01
C THR A 203 -5.78 22.14 6.84
N VAL A 204 -5.19 23.33 6.79
CA VAL A 204 -5.46 24.36 5.78
C VAL A 204 -4.41 24.43 4.68
N SER A 205 -3.23 23.82 4.88
CA SER A 205 -2.07 23.95 3.97
C SER A 205 -1.61 22.60 3.45
N ILE A 206 -1.33 22.52 2.14
CA ILE A 206 -0.72 21.33 1.52
C ILE A 206 0.68 21.06 2.08
N GLU A 207 1.49 22.09 2.33
CA GLU A 207 2.82 21.94 2.96
C GLU A 207 2.71 21.18 4.29
N GLY A 208 1.87 21.66 5.22
CA GLY A 208 1.65 20.99 6.50
C GLY A 208 1.10 19.57 6.33
N PHE A 209 0.21 19.36 5.34
CA PHE A 209 -0.37 18.06 5.00
C PHE A 209 0.64 17.05 4.44
N ILE A 210 1.74 17.51 3.85
CA ILE A 210 2.83 16.68 3.34
C ILE A 210 3.89 16.43 4.42
N ARG A 211 4.29 17.49 5.14
CA ARG A 211 5.31 17.39 6.20
C ARG A 211 4.88 16.50 7.36
N GLY A 212 3.60 16.48 7.71
CA GLY A 212 3.07 15.60 8.76
C GLY A 212 3.35 14.12 8.47
N PRO A 213 2.85 13.56 7.35
CA PRO A 213 3.11 12.17 6.98
C PRO A 213 4.57 11.83 6.68
N LEU A 214 5.37 12.77 6.12
CA LEU A 214 6.83 12.54 5.98
C LEU A 214 7.44 12.14 7.32
N PHE A 215 7.16 12.91 8.37
CA PHE A 215 7.68 12.63 9.70
C PHE A 215 6.97 11.44 10.39
N ASN A 216 5.64 11.45 10.42
CA ASN A 216 4.88 10.50 11.23
C ASN A 216 4.81 9.08 10.62
N HIS A 217 4.97 8.95 9.30
CA HIS A 217 4.88 7.65 8.61
C HIS A 217 6.22 7.17 8.06
N LEU A 218 7.13 8.05 7.65
CA LEU A 218 8.44 7.65 7.12
C LEU A 218 9.57 7.92 8.11
N GLY A 219 9.38 8.85 9.06
CA GLY A 219 10.47 9.38 9.89
C GLY A 219 11.09 10.65 9.34
N ILE A 220 10.97 10.90 8.03
CA ILE A 220 11.73 11.93 7.33
C ILE A 220 11.52 13.35 7.88
N THR A 221 12.63 13.97 8.25
CA THR A 221 12.69 15.32 8.79
C THR A 221 12.79 16.39 7.69
N THR A 222 12.19 17.55 7.98
CA THR A 222 11.97 18.67 7.07
C THR A 222 11.94 20.00 7.82
N GLU A 223 12.47 21.03 7.18
CA GLU A 223 12.24 22.42 7.58
C GLU A 223 10.98 22.99 6.92
N PRO A 224 10.22 23.89 7.59
CA PRO A 224 9.14 24.62 6.92
C PRO A 224 9.68 25.41 5.73
N LEU A 225 8.88 25.55 4.67
CA LEU A 225 9.24 26.40 3.55
C LEU A 225 9.36 27.86 4.01
N THR A 226 10.37 28.55 3.50
CA THR A 226 10.50 30.00 3.74
C THR A 226 9.33 30.76 3.13
N GLU A 227 9.00 31.95 3.65
CA GLU A 227 7.93 32.79 3.07
C GLU A 227 8.17 33.13 1.58
N GLU A 228 9.44 33.22 1.16
CA GLU A 228 9.78 33.40 -0.27
C GLU A 228 9.42 32.17 -1.10
N GLN A 229 9.72 30.97 -0.60
CA GLN A 229 9.32 29.72 -1.25
C GLN A 229 7.80 29.56 -1.26
N ARG A 230 7.10 29.86 -0.15
CA ARG A 230 5.62 29.81 -0.07
C ARG A 230 4.94 30.74 -1.07
N ALA A 231 5.51 31.93 -1.28
CA ALA A 231 5.04 32.88 -2.29
C ALA A 231 5.34 32.42 -3.73
N ALA A 232 6.36 31.60 -3.93
CA ALA A 232 6.77 31.08 -5.22
C ALA A 232 6.10 29.75 -5.60
N LEU A 233 5.35 29.12 -4.69
CA LEU A 233 4.61 27.90 -4.96
C LEU A 233 3.56 28.14 -6.07
N PRO A 234 3.12 27.07 -6.77
CA PRO A 234 2.08 27.17 -7.79
C PRO A 234 0.80 27.85 -7.30
N VAL A 235 0.46 27.63 -6.02
CA VAL A 235 -0.56 28.35 -5.28
C VAL A 235 0.12 29.12 -4.14
N ASP A 236 0.07 30.45 -4.19
CA ASP A 236 0.69 31.31 -3.18
C ASP A 236 0.07 31.07 -1.81
N SER A 237 0.87 30.48 -0.92
CA SER A 237 0.51 30.12 0.45
C SER A 237 1.23 30.98 1.49
N SER A 238 1.81 32.10 1.08
CA SER A 238 2.46 33.06 1.98
C SER A 238 1.46 33.76 2.90
N LEU A 239 1.95 34.28 4.03
CA LEU A 239 1.13 35.08 4.95
C LEU A 239 0.56 36.35 4.28
N ALA A 240 1.28 36.89 3.29
CA ALA A 240 0.83 38.04 2.51
C ALA A 240 -0.41 37.71 1.67
N SER A 241 -0.43 36.54 1.02
CA SER A 241 -1.59 36.01 0.29
C SER A 241 -2.78 35.81 1.22
N ALA A 242 -2.58 35.17 2.38
CA ALA A 242 -3.64 34.97 3.38
C ALA A 242 -4.27 36.29 3.85
N THR A 243 -3.44 37.31 4.14
CA THR A 243 -3.92 38.64 4.54
C THR A 243 -4.67 39.35 3.41
N ALA A 244 -4.24 39.17 2.15
CA ALA A 244 -4.88 39.77 0.97
C ALA A 244 -6.28 39.18 0.70
N LYS A 245 -6.51 37.92 1.09
CA LYS A 245 -7.84 37.28 1.08
C LYS A 245 -8.76 37.75 2.21
N GLY A 246 -8.40 38.81 2.94
CA GLY A 246 -9.23 39.38 4.01
C GLY A 246 -9.21 38.61 5.32
N ILE A 247 -8.29 37.64 5.45
CA ILE A 247 -8.18 36.78 6.62
C ILE A 247 -7.36 37.53 7.68
N ASP A 248 -7.92 37.71 8.87
CA ASP A 248 -7.26 38.42 9.98
C ASP A 248 -6.31 37.48 10.72
N PRO A 249 -4.99 37.58 10.53
CA PRO A 249 -4.05 36.73 11.24
C PRO A 249 -4.07 37.06 12.75
N SER A 250 -4.49 38.26 13.18
CA SER A 250 -4.61 38.55 14.62
C SER A 250 -5.72 37.76 15.32
N ALA A 251 -6.60 37.08 14.56
CA ALA A 251 -7.55 36.09 15.04
C ALA A 251 -6.89 34.75 15.48
N PHE A 252 -5.58 34.55 15.24
CA PHE A 252 -4.78 33.48 15.89
C PHE A 252 -4.94 33.44 17.42
N ALA A 253 -5.42 34.55 18.02
CA ALA A 253 -5.63 34.69 19.46
C ALA A 253 -6.92 34.05 20.01
N ALA A 254 -7.87 33.66 19.15
CA ALA A 254 -8.90 32.71 19.56
C ALA A 254 -8.32 31.31 19.34
N PRO A 255 -8.04 30.52 20.39
CA PRO A 255 -7.63 29.15 20.15
C PRO A 255 -8.82 28.49 19.46
N ALA A 256 -8.69 28.15 18.17
CA ALA A 256 -9.29 26.92 17.68
C ALA A 256 -9.04 25.90 18.79
N LYS A 257 -10.08 25.22 19.30
CA LYS A 257 -9.91 24.31 20.45
C LYS A 257 -8.68 23.46 20.14
N ALA A 258 -7.61 23.64 20.93
CA ALA A 258 -6.33 23.00 20.68
C ALA A 258 -6.55 21.49 20.84
N GLY A 259 -6.90 20.86 19.72
CA GLY A 259 -7.16 19.45 19.59
C GLY A 259 -5.98 18.80 18.88
N PRO A 260 -5.80 17.50 19.07
CA PRO A 260 -4.71 16.81 18.43
C PRO A 260 -4.98 16.71 16.92
N HIS A 261 -4.13 17.35 16.12
CA HIS A 261 -4.13 17.31 14.63
C HIS A 261 -2.81 16.77 14.08
N MET A 262 -1.92 16.36 14.98
CA MET A 262 -0.53 16.03 14.69
C MET A 262 -0.38 14.85 13.73
N GLN A 263 -1.40 14.00 13.57
CA GLN A 263 -1.43 12.89 12.62
C GLN A 263 -1.01 13.28 11.19
N ALA A 264 -1.62 14.33 10.63
CA ALA A 264 -1.41 14.72 9.23
C ALA A 264 -0.83 16.13 9.07
N ALA A 265 -0.62 16.87 10.16
CA ALA A 265 -0.16 18.24 10.11
C ALA A 265 1.08 18.40 10.98
N ALA A 266 2.19 18.78 10.34
CA ALA A 266 3.40 19.18 11.05
C ALA A 266 3.26 20.62 11.59
N PRO A 267 3.88 20.94 12.73
CA PRO A 267 3.98 22.31 13.20
C PRO A 267 4.76 23.17 12.19
N ASP A 268 4.51 24.49 12.23
CA ASP A 268 5.28 25.48 11.47
C ASP A 268 6.65 25.75 12.15
N ALA A 269 7.40 24.67 12.37
CA ALA A 269 8.71 24.61 12.97
C ALA A 269 9.50 23.42 12.39
N PRO A 270 10.84 23.43 12.45
CA PRO A 270 11.64 22.23 12.17
C PRO A 270 11.17 21.03 13.00
N ASN A 271 11.22 19.85 12.40
CA ASN A 271 11.17 18.58 13.13
C ASN A 271 12.57 17.97 13.19
N PHE A 272 12.76 17.04 14.11
CA PHE A 272 14.02 16.35 14.39
C PHE A 272 13.67 14.95 14.91
N ASP A 273 14.55 13.99 14.69
CA ASP A 273 14.49 12.70 15.37
C ASP A 273 15.87 12.29 15.92
N ASP A 274 16.03 11.00 16.19
CA ASP A 274 17.23 10.42 16.81
C ASP A 274 17.63 9.19 16.01
N ASP A 275 18.11 9.43 14.79
CA ASP A 275 18.79 8.45 13.97
C ASP A 275 20.23 8.90 13.60
N ASP A 276 20.91 8.11 12.76
CA ASP A 276 22.29 8.40 12.35
C ASP A 276 22.37 9.40 11.17
N ALA A 277 21.23 9.78 10.58
CA ALA A 277 21.15 10.71 9.46
C ALA A 277 21.11 12.18 9.93
N PRO A 278 21.72 13.13 9.20
CA PRO A 278 21.69 14.53 9.62
C PRO A 278 20.36 15.25 9.26
N ASP A 279 19.73 15.83 10.27
CA ASP A 279 18.55 16.71 10.08
C ASP A 279 18.87 18.04 9.33
N PRO A 280 17.95 18.54 8.49
CA PRO A 280 16.80 17.81 7.94
C PRO A 280 17.26 16.85 6.84
N GLU A 281 16.67 15.65 6.76
CA GLU A 281 17.05 14.72 5.68
C GLU A 281 16.47 15.11 4.32
N LEU A 282 15.30 15.76 4.29
CA LEU A 282 14.76 16.34 3.06
C LEU A 282 15.03 17.84 2.99
N SER A 283 15.70 18.26 1.92
CA SER A 283 16.04 19.67 1.73
C SER A 283 14.80 20.54 1.49
N GLY A 284 14.90 21.85 1.79
CA GLY A 284 13.80 22.79 1.52
C GLY A 284 13.45 22.93 0.04
N ASP A 285 14.41 22.72 -0.87
CA ASP A 285 14.15 22.73 -2.31
C ASP A 285 13.42 21.46 -2.75
N ASP A 286 13.79 20.30 -2.21
CA ASP A 286 13.07 19.05 -2.46
C ASP A 286 11.64 19.11 -1.91
N LEU A 287 11.46 19.66 -0.70
CA LEU A 287 10.14 19.89 -0.14
C LEU A 287 9.30 20.84 -1.02
N PHE A 288 9.90 21.92 -1.54
CA PHE A 288 9.22 22.85 -2.45
C PHE A 288 8.74 22.15 -3.72
N ASP A 289 9.59 21.32 -4.33
CA ASP A 289 9.25 20.57 -5.54
C ASP A 289 8.17 19.51 -5.26
N LEU A 290 8.24 18.82 -4.12
CA LEU A 290 7.23 17.85 -3.69
C LEU A 290 5.86 18.50 -3.45
N VAL A 291 5.81 19.64 -2.77
CA VAL A 291 4.57 20.43 -2.59
C VAL A 291 4.04 20.91 -3.93
N SER A 292 4.93 21.36 -4.83
CA SER A 292 4.58 21.80 -6.18
C SER A 292 3.98 20.69 -7.01
N PHE A 293 4.52 19.46 -6.93
CA PHE A 293 3.96 18.28 -7.59
C PHE A 293 2.51 18.03 -7.19
N VAL A 294 2.20 18.05 -5.89
CA VAL A 294 0.83 17.87 -5.39
C VAL A 294 -0.09 19.03 -5.80
N MET A 295 0.39 20.28 -5.73
CA MET A 295 -0.40 21.45 -6.13
C MET A 295 -0.72 21.49 -7.64
N LEU A 296 0.19 20.99 -8.47
CA LEU A 296 0.04 21.03 -9.92
C LEU A 296 -0.70 19.81 -10.47
N MET A 297 -1.03 18.82 -9.66
CA MET A 297 -1.79 17.64 -10.11
C MET A 297 -3.20 18.05 -10.54
N ALA A 298 -3.56 17.76 -11.78
CA ALA A 298 -4.84 18.16 -12.35
C ALA A 298 -6.03 17.47 -11.69
N ALA A 299 -7.22 18.06 -11.84
CA ALA A 299 -8.45 17.31 -11.60
C ALA A 299 -8.62 16.24 -12.69
N PRO A 300 -9.27 15.09 -12.39
CA PRO A 300 -9.55 14.06 -13.38
C PRO A 300 -10.46 14.57 -14.51
N GLU A 301 -10.13 14.26 -15.75
CA GLU A 301 -11.00 14.53 -16.91
C GLU A 301 -12.25 13.65 -16.85
N PHE A 302 -13.43 14.28 -16.97
CA PHE A 302 -14.72 13.59 -16.99
C PHE A 302 -14.97 12.92 -18.34
N GLU A 303 -15.68 11.81 -18.31
CA GLU A 303 -16.13 11.15 -19.52
C GLU A 303 -17.31 11.89 -20.17
N PRO A 304 -17.48 11.79 -21.49
CA PRO A 304 -18.64 12.33 -22.17
C PRO A 304 -19.94 11.71 -21.63
N ALA A 305 -20.92 12.55 -21.32
CA ALA A 305 -22.22 12.09 -20.86
C ALA A 305 -22.91 11.19 -21.91
N THR A 306 -23.54 10.13 -21.42
CA THR A 306 -24.39 9.21 -22.18
C THR A 306 -25.85 9.36 -21.73
N GLU A 307 -26.80 8.81 -22.48
CA GLU A 307 -28.20 8.77 -22.01
C GLU A 307 -28.36 8.04 -20.66
N GLN A 308 -27.46 7.09 -20.36
CA GLN A 308 -27.46 6.36 -19.10
C GLN A 308 -26.93 7.23 -17.95
N SER A 309 -25.75 7.81 -18.12
CA SER A 309 -25.15 8.67 -17.09
C SER A 309 -26.00 9.91 -16.81
N GLU A 310 -26.75 10.41 -17.79
CA GLU A 310 -27.70 11.50 -17.59
C GLU A 310 -28.91 11.12 -16.72
N ARG A 311 -29.43 9.89 -16.87
CA ARG A 311 -30.46 9.38 -15.94
C ARG A 311 -29.86 9.17 -14.55
N GLY A 312 -28.63 8.66 -14.49
CA GLY A 312 -27.87 8.51 -13.26
C GLY A 312 -27.68 9.81 -12.50
N ARG A 313 -27.30 10.88 -13.21
CA ARG A 313 -27.18 12.23 -12.64
C ARG A 313 -28.49 12.74 -12.06
N GLN A 314 -29.61 12.53 -12.75
CA GLN A 314 -30.92 12.91 -12.23
C GLN A 314 -31.27 12.12 -10.96
N LEU A 315 -30.96 10.83 -10.94
CA LEU A 315 -31.15 9.98 -9.77
C LEU A 315 -30.25 10.40 -8.60
N PHE A 316 -29.02 10.86 -8.85
CA PHE A 316 -28.11 11.39 -7.83
C PHE A 316 -28.71 12.60 -7.12
N HIS A 317 -29.27 13.55 -7.89
CA HIS A 317 -29.99 14.70 -7.33
C HIS A 317 -31.30 14.28 -6.65
N GLN A 318 -32.06 13.35 -7.24
CA GLN A 318 -33.32 12.86 -6.68
C GLN A 318 -33.13 12.12 -5.35
N ALA A 319 -32.04 11.38 -5.20
CA ALA A 319 -31.65 10.71 -3.97
C ALA A 319 -31.03 11.68 -2.95
N ASN A 320 -31.00 12.99 -3.22
CA ASN A 320 -30.41 14.01 -2.36
C ASN A 320 -28.91 13.81 -2.06
N CYS A 321 -28.17 13.14 -2.95
CA CYS A 321 -26.72 13.00 -2.79
C CYS A 321 -26.00 14.34 -2.93
N SER A 322 -26.53 15.24 -3.78
CA SER A 322 -25.97 16.56 -4.08
C SER A 322 -26.08 17.58 -2.94
N ALA A 323 -26.74 17.24 -1.83
CA ALA A 323 -26.81 18.09 -0.64
C ALA A 323 -25.45 18.22 0.05
N CYS A 324 -24.69 17.12 0.20
CA CYS A 324 -23.30 17.15 0.69
C CYS A 324 -22.29 17.08 -0.46
N HIS A 325 -22.57 16.29 -1.50
CA HIS A 325 -21.73 16.17 -2.68
C HIS A 325 -22.08 17.23 -3.74
N VAL A 326 -21.97 18.50 -3.32
CA VAL A 326 -22.32 19.67 -4.14
C VAL A 326 -21.52 19.65 -5.45
N PRO A 327 -22.18 19.72 -6.63
CA PRO A 327 -21.52 19.48 -7.91
C PRO A 327 -20.28 20.34 -8.15
N ARG A 328 -20.30 21.59 -7.70
CA ARG A 328 -19.19 22.52 -7.90
C ARG A 328 -19.07 23.59 -6.82
N LEU A 329 -17.86 24.08 -6.63
CA LEU A 329 -17.54 25.27 -5.85
C LEU A 329 -16.94 26.35 -6.77
N GLU A 330 -17.25 27.61 -6.49
CA GLU A 330 -16.67 28.74 -7.23
C GLU A 330 -15.22 28.96 -6.79
N GLY A 331 -14.30 28.98 -7.76
CA GLY A 331 -12.88 29.23 -7.50
C GLY A 331 -12.31 30.36 -8.36
N PRO A 332 -11.07 30.79 -8.10
CA PRO A 332 -10.43 31.91 -8.82
C PRO A 332 -10.29 31.67 -10.34
N ARG A 333 -10.32 30.41 -10.78
CA ARG A 333 -10.23 29.98 -12.19
C ARG A 333 -11.60 29.78 -12.84
N GLY A 334 -12.68 29.94 -12.08
CA GLY A 334 -14.05 29.56 -12.45
C GLY A 334 -14.56 28.39 -11.61
N PRO A 335 -15.73 27.82 -11.96
CA PRO A 335 -16.33 26.74 -11.20
C PRO A 335 -15.52 25.44 -11.26
N ILE A 336 -15.31 24.83 -10.10
CA ILE A 336 -14.51 23.61 -9.91
C ILE A 336 -15.48 22.47 -9.57
N PRO A 337 -15.51 21.35 -10.31
CA PRO A 337 -16.53 20.31 -10.17
C PRO A 337 -16.11 19.20 -9.19
N LEU A 338 -15.98 19.53 -7.90
CA LEU A 338 -15.49 18.57 -6.90
C LEU A 338 -16.51 17.47 -6.57
N TYR A 339 -17.81 17.75 -6.72
CA TYR A 339 -18.87 16.95 -6.09
C TYR A 339 -18.63 16.78 -4.58
N SER A 340 -18.39 17.89 -3.91
CA SER A 340 -18.06 17.99 -2.49
C SER A 340 -18.18 19.45 -2.06
N ASP A 341 -18.77 19.66 -0.89
CA ASP A 341 -18.79 20.95 -0.18
C ASP A 341 -17.54 21.18 0.69
N LEU A 342 -16.70 20.17 0.88
CA LEU A 342 -15.53 20.14 1.76
C LEU A 342 -15.86 20.34 3.26
N LEU A 343 -17.13 20.17 3.64
CA LEU A 343 -17.59 20.29 5.03
C LEU A 343 -17.57 18.95 5.74
N LEU A 344 -17.62 19.00 7.07
CA LEU A 344 -17.81 17.84 7.94
C LEU A 344 -19.28 17.45 7.99
N HIS A 345 -19.53 16.14 7.91
CA HIS A 345 -20.84 15.54 8.12
C HIS A 345 -20.72 14.34 9.06
N ASP A 346 -21.73 14.15 9.92
CA ASP A 346 -21.87 12.93 10.72
C ASP A 346 -22.23 11.74 9.80
N MET A 347 -21.34 10.76 9.72
CA MET A 347 -21.49 9.55 8.89
C MET A 347 -22.12 8.38 9.66
N GLY A 348 -22.52 8.59 10.92
CA GLY A 348 -23.16 7.61 11.79
C GLY A 348 -22.20 6.69 12.52
N ASP A 349 -22.74 5.94 13.49
CA ASP A 349 -21.96 5.08 14.40
C ASP A 349 -21.18 3.95 13.69
N GLU A 350 -21.68 3.46 12.55
CA GLU A 350 -21.01 2.38 11.80
C GLU A 350 -19.73 2.84 11.09
N LEU A 351 -19.65 4.12 10.72
CA LEU A 351 -18.46 4.74 10.11
C LEU A 351 -17.66 5.59 11.12
N ALA A 352 -18.03 5.56 12.40
CA ALA A 352 -17.29 6.24 13.45
C ALA A 352 -15.89 5.64 13.62
N ASP A 353 -14.87 6.49 13.66
CA ASP A 353 -13.49 6.07 13.93
C ASP A 353 -13.04 6.39 15.37
N GLY A 354 -13.88 7.10 16.13
CA GLY A 354 -13.61 7.53 17.50
C GLY A 354 -12.51 8.59 17.64
N VAL A 355 -11.88 9.01 16.54
CA VAL A 355 -10.77 9.96 16.55
C VAL A 355 -11.31 11.39 16.46
N VAL A 356 -10.89 12.23 17.40
CA VAL A 356 -11.21 13.66 17.38
C VAL A 356 -10.03 14.42 16.77
N MET A 357 -10.28 15.23 15.75
CA MET A 357 -9.27 16.11 15.13
C MET A 357 -9.77 17.54 15.08
N ASN A 358 -9.18 18.39 15.92
CA ASN A 358 -9.68 19.74 16.20
C ASN A 358 -11.15 19.70 16.64
N GLU A 359 -12.06 20.23 15.83
CA GLU A 359 -13.49 20.27 16.14
C GLU A 359 -14.25 19.05 15.62
N ALA A 360 -13.67 18.25 14.72
CA ALA A 360 -14.30 17.05 14.18
C ALA A 360 -14.35 15.93 15.22
N THR A 361 -15.53 15.39 15.47
CA THR A 361 -15.77 14.24 16.34
C THR A 361 -15.41 12.93 15.63
N GLY A 362 -15.51 11.80 16.34
CA GLY A 362 -15.24 10.47 15.79
C GLY A 362 -16.14 10.07 14.62
N ASN A 363 -17.35 10.61 14.53
CA ASN A 363 -18.31 10.24 13.48
C ASN A 363 -18.28 11.19 12.28
N GLU A 364 -17.54 12.30 12.38
CA GLU A 364 -17.53 13.34 11.36
C GLU A 364 -16.36 13.18 10.40
N PHE A 365 -16.66 13.33 9.12
CA PHE A 365 -15.69 13.25 8.03
C PHE A 365 -15.97 14.34 7.01
N ARG A 366 -14.91 14.81 6.36
CA ARG A 366 -15.01 15.72 5.23
C ARG A 366 -15.59 14.96 4.03
N THR A 367 -16.53 15.55 3.30
CA THR A 367 -16.92 15.01 1.98
C THR A 367 -15.68 14.94 1.08
N GLN A 368 -15.35 13.75 0.60
CA GLN A 368 -14.24 13.59 -0.34
C GLN A 368 -14.74 13.96 -1.75
N PRO A 369 -13.95 14.71 -2.56
CA PRO A 369 -14.28 14.94 -3.96
C PRO A 369 -14.54 13.61 -4.69
N LEU A 370 -15.63 13.54 -5.46
CA LEU A 370 -16.01 12.33 -6.20
C LEU A 370 -15.35 12.24 -7.58
N TRP A 371 -14.56 13.25 -7.98
CA TRP A 371 -13.78 13.14 -9.20
C TRP A 371 -12.77 11.98 -9.12
N GLY A 372 -12.56 11.26 -10.21
CA GLY A 372 -11.62 10.13 -10.24
C GLY A 372 -12.08 8.89 -9.47
N LEU A 373 -13.31 8.89 -8.92
CA LEU A 373 -13.84 7.81 -8.07
C LEU A 373 -13.72 6.43 -8.74
N ALA A 374 -13.89 6.37 -10.07
CA ALA A 374 -13.83 5.12 -10.83
C ALA A 374 -12.53 4.31 -10.68
N ALA A 375 -11.42 4.93 -10.27
CA ALA A 375 -10.10 4.29 -10.26
C ALA A 375 -9.35 4.31 -8.92
N VAL A 376 -9.94 4.89 -7.87
CA VAL A 376 -9.26 5.14 -6.58
C VAL A 376 -9.73 4.24 -5.44
N GLY A 377 -10.50 3.19 -5.77
CA GLY A 377 -10.89 2.18 -4.78
C GLY A 377 -9.67 1.54 -4.08
N PRO A 378 -9.84 1.01 -2.86
CA PRO A 378 -11.13 0.83 -2.16
C PRO A 378 -11.70 2.14 -1.58
N TYR A 379 -12.97 2.10 -1.21
CA TYR A 379 -13.76 3.29 -0.88
C TYR A 379 -13.95 3.49 0.63
N LEU A 380 -14.50 4.67 0.96
CA LEU A 380 -14.63 5.20 2.32
C LEU A 380 -13.26 5.54 2.91
N HIS A 381 -13.24 5.83 4.21
CA HIS A 381 -12.09 6.44 4.84
C HIS A 381 -11.02 5.44 5.31
N ASP A 382 -11.40 4.17 5.37
CA ASP A 382 -10.65 3.01 5.84
C ASP A 382 -10.57 1.90 4.78
N GLY A 383 -11.11 2.13 3.58
CA GLY A 383 -11.09 1.15 2.48
C GLY A 383 -12.08 -0.01 2.63
N ARG A 384 -13.07 0.07 3.55
CA ARG A 384 -13.95 -1.08 3.81
C ARG A 384 -14.82 -1.55 2.66
N ALA A 385 -15.12 -0.66 1.72
CA ALA A 385 -15.99 -0.94 0.60
C ALA A 385 -15.17 -1.22 -0.66
N SER A 386 -15.34 -2.40 -1.24
CA SER A 386 -14.70 -2.81 -2.50
C SER A 386 -15.42 -2.24 -3.73
N THR A 387 -16.70 -1.89 -3.60
CA THR A 387 -17.52 -1.35 -4.67
C THR A 387 -18.13 0.01 -4.31
N ILE A 388 -18.48 0.81 -5.33
CA ILE A 388 -19.19 2.09 -5.14
C ILE A 388 -20.56 1.85 -4.50
N GLU A 389 -21.22 0.74 -4.84
CA GLU A 389 -22.51 0.36 -4.26
C GLU A 389 -22.38 0.10 -2.74
N ASP A 390 -21.40 -0.72 -2.33
CA ASP A 390 -21.14 -0.99 -0.91
C ASP A 390 -20.81 0.31 -0.17
N ALA A 391 -20.04 1.20 -0.79
CA ALA A 391 -19.70 2.49 -0.22
C ALA A 391 -20.95 3.35 0.01
N ILE A 392 -21.85 3.44 -0.98
CA ILE A 392 -23.12 4.16 -0.83
C ILE A 392 -23.94 3.53 0.29
N LEU A 393 -24.12 2.21 0.29
CA LEU A 393 -24.94 1.49 1.27
C LEU A 393 -24.39 1.55 2.70
N ALA A 394 -23.11 1.85 2.89
CA ALA A 394 -22.50 2.07 4.21
C ALA A 394 -22.76 3.47 4.80
N HIS A 395 -23.31 4.42 4.04
CA HIS A 395 -23.58 5.77 4.55
C HIS A 395 -24.66 5.74 5.66
N GLY A 396 -24.36 6.38 6.79
CA GLY A 396 -25.27 6.58 7.91
C GLY A 396 -25.36 8.06 8.30
N GLY A 397 -25.81 8.33 9.54
CA GLY A 397 -25.85 9.69 10.09
C GLY A 397 -26.70 10.64 9.25
N GLU A 398 -26.13 11.78 8.86
CA GLU A 398 -26.77 12.78 8.00
C GLU A 398 -27.11 12.23 6.60
N ALA A 399 -26.27 11.33 6.07
CA ALA A 399 -26.45 10.75 4.74
C ALA A 399 -27.44 9.56 4.70
N GLN A 400 -28.00 9.18 5.84
CA GLN A 400 -28.92 8.06 6.01
C GLN A 400 -30.14 8.12 5.06
N ALA A 401 -30.75 9.29 4.91
CA ALA A 401 -31.90 9.48 4.03
C ALA A 401 -31.53 9.28 2.55
N SER A 402 -30.37 9.81 2.12
CA SER A 402 -29.88 9.68 0.75
C SER A 402 -29.50 8.23 0.42
N ARG A 403 -28.88 7.52 1.37
CA ARG A 403 -28.64 6.07 1.25
C ARG A 403 -29.94 5.29 1.08
N ASP A 404 -30.93 5.53 1.95
CA ASP A 404 -32.21 4.82 1.87
C ASP A 404 -32.95 5.11 0.56
N ALA A 405 -32.81 6.32 0.02
CA ALA A 405 -33.32 6.68 -1.29
C ALA A 405 -32.65 5.86 -2.42
N PHE A 406 -31.32 5.72 -2.39
CA PHE A 406 -30.58 4.85 -3.32
C PHE A 406 -30.99 3.37 -3.19
N ALA A 407 -31.10 2.86 -1.97
CA ALA A 407 -31.49 1.47 -1.70
C ALA A 407 -32.94 1.16 -2.17
N ALA A 408 -33.79 2.19 -2.26
CA ALA A 408 -35.16 2.06 -2.76
C ALA A 408 -35.28 2.12 -4.29
N LEU A 409 -34.22 2.49 -5.01
CA LEU A 409 -34.17 2.45 -6.48
C LEU A 409 -34.22 1.00 -6.98
N SER A 410 -34.70 0.80 -8.22
CA SER A 410 -34.55 -0.50 -8.88
C SER A 410 -33.08 -0.77 -9.24
N GLU A 411 -32.71 -2.05 -9.43
CA GLU A 411 -31.35 -2.43 -9.84
C GLU A 411 -30.85 -1.66 -11.09
N SER A 412 -31.75 -1.40 -12.05
CA SER A 412 -31.42 -0.61 -13.24
C SER A 412 -31.17 0.86 -12.94
N GLU A 413 -31.89 1.44 -11.98
CA GLU A 413 -31.70 2.83 -11.57
C GLU A 413 -30.44 2.98 -10.71
N GLN A 414 -30.14 2.01 -9.85
CA GLN A 414 -28.87 1.95 -9.12
C GLN A 414 -27.69 1.87 -10.10
N ALA A 415 -27.77 1.01 -11.11
CA ALA A 415 -26.75 0.92 -12.16
C ALA A 415 -26.61 2.22 -12.96
N ASP A 416 -27.71 2.94 -13.24
CA ASP A 416 -27.65 4.25 -13.90
C ASP A 416 -26.92 5.29 -13.04
N LEU A 417 -27.20 5.34 -11.72
CA LEU A 417 -26.52 6.26 -10.79
C LEU A 417 -25.03 5.92 -10.65
N ILE A 418 -24.68 4.63 -10.50
CA ILE A 418 -23.29 4.19 -10.45
C ILE A 418 -22.57 4.53 -11.76
N GLU A 419 -23.23 4.36 -12.91
CA GLU A 419 -22.66 4.73 -14.21
C GLU A 419 -22.34 6.23 -14.28
N PHE A 420 -23.18 7.11 -13.72
CA PHE A 420 -22.88 8.53 -13.60
C PHE A 420 -21.63 8.79 -12.76
N LEU A 421 -21.51 8.18 -11.58
CA LEU A 421 -20.33 8.31 -10.72
C LEU A 421 -19.06 7.86 -11.43
N MET A 422 -19.15 6.80 -12.22
CA MET A 422 -18.04 6.29 -13.02
C MET A 422 -17.63 7.26 -14.15
N THR A 423 -18.48 8.20 -14.56
CA THR A 423 -18.12 9.26 -15.54
C THR A 423 -17.33 10.43 -14.95
N LEU A 424 -17.19 10.52 -13.62
CA LEU A 424 -16.45 11.61 -12.96
C LEU A 424 -14.92 11.48 -13.08
N GLY A 425 -14.46 10.70 -14.05
CA GLY A 425 -13.06 10.57 -14.47
C GLY A 425 -12.37 9.30 -13.95
N GLY A 426 -11.31 8.91 -14.67
CA GLY A 426 -10.43 7.81 -14.27
C GLY A 426 -10.81 6.41 -14.80
N ARG A 427 -11.99 6.18 -15.37
CA ARG A 427 -12.42 4.84 -15.81
C ARG A 427 -11.44 4.17 -16.80
N SER A 428 -10.89 4.92 -17.74
CA SER A 428 -9.89 4.42 -18.70
C SER A 428 -8.56 4.02 -18.05
N GLN A 429 -8.33 4.46 -16.81
CA GLN A 429 -7.15 4.18 -15.99
C GLN A 429 -7.51 3.28 -14.79
N MET A 430 -8.72 2.72 -14.73
CA MET A 430 -9.12 1.77 -13.70
C MET A 430 -8.37 0.45 -13.87
N THR A 431 -7.85 -0.08 -12.77
CA THR A 431 -7.09 -1.33 -12.71
C THR A 431 -7.55 -2.19 -11.54
N THR A 432 -7.54 -3.52 -11.70
CA THR A 432 -7.80 -4.47 -10.62
C THR A 432 -6.64 -4.56 -9.62
N GLY A 433 -5.43 -4.21 -10.06
CA GLY A 433 -4.24 -4.04 -9.23
C GLY A 433 -3.51 -2.74 -9.59
N LEU A 434 -2.21 -2.80 -9.89
CA LEU A 434 -1.44 -1.66 -10.41
C LEU A 434 -1.13 -1.77 -11.91
N LEU A 435 -1.24 -2.97 -12.49
CA LEU A 435 -1.05 -3.13 -13.92
C LEU A 435 -2.31 -2.68 -14.68
N PRO A 436 -2.16 -1.83 -15.71
CA PRO A 436 -3.24 -1.63 -16.66
C PRO A 436 -3.56 -2.94 -17.39
N PRO A 437 -4.83 -3.18 -17.81
CA PRO A 437 -5.24 -4.42 -18.49
C PRO A 437 -4.40 -4.80 -19.72
N ASP A 438 -3.81 -3.82 -20.41
CA ASP A 438 -2.98 -4.03 -21.61
C ASP A 438 -1.47 -3.84 -21.33
N ALA A 439 -1.03 -3.98 -20.07
CA ALA A 439 0.38 -3.83 -19.71
C ALA A 439 1.26 -4.82 -20.51
N PRO A 440 2.28 -4.35 -21.25
CA PRO A 440 3.11 -5.23 -22.05
C PRO A 440 3.81 -6.26 -21.15
N VAL A 441 3.92 -7.49 -21.66
CA VAL A 441 4.73 -8.54 -21.03
C VAL A 441 6.20 -8.28 -21.38
N PRO A 442 7.11 -8.24 -20.39
CA PRO A 442 8.54 -8.11 -20.66
C PRO A 442 9.06 -9.24 -21.56
N ALA A 443 10.14 -8.97 -22.28
CA ALA A 443 10.71 -9.92 -23.23
C ALA A 443 11.24 -11.20 -22.53
N VAL A 444 11.41 -12.26 -23.31
CA VAL A 444 11.97 -13.53 -22.81
C VAL A 444 13.34 -13.31 -22.19
N GLY A 445 13.53 -13.79 -20.96
CA GLY A 445 14.78 -13.68 -20.20
C GLY A 445 15.01 -12.34 -19.50
N GLU A 446 14.14 -11.34 -19.72
CA GLU A 446 14.18 -10.08 -18.99
C GLU A 446 13.43 -10.18 -17.65
N TYR A 447 13.66 -9.22 -16.75
CA TYR A 447 12.92 -9.09 -15.51
C TYR A 447 11.40 -9.11 -15.74
N GLY A 448 10.70 -10.01 -15.05
CA GLY A 448 9.23 -10.13 -15.11
C GLY A 448 8.71 -10.77 -16.40
N GLY A 449 9.59 -11.10 -17.34
CA GLY A 449 9.27 -11.85 -18.55
C GLY A 449 9.40 -13.35 -18.35
N PRO A 450 8.95 -14.17 -19.32
CA PRO A 450 9.10 -15.61 -19.23
C PRO A 450 10.57 -16.04 -19.48
N PHE A 451 11.02 -17.13 -18.86
CA PHE A 451 12.40 -17.64 -19.02
C PHE A 451 12.67 -18.25 -20.41
N ARG A 452 11.62 -18.54 -21.17
CA ARG A 452 11.67 -19.10 -22.52
C ARG A 452 10.53 -18.57 -23.37
N GLU A 453 10.63 -18.79 -24.68
CA GLU A 453 9.50 -18.61 -25.59
C GLU A 453 8.31 -19.48 -25.17
N LEU A 454 7.14 -18.87 -25.18
CA LEU A 454 5.85 -19.48 -24.85
C LEU A 454 5.03 -19.60 -26.15
N SER A 455 4.26 -20.68 -26.27
CA SER A 455 3.19 -20.76 -27.29
C SER A 455 2.09 -19.74 -27.01
N ASP A 456 1.24 -19.43 -27.99
CA ASP A 456 0.13 -18.47 -27.82
C ASP A 456 -0.80 -18.83 -26.64
N GLU A 457 -1.05 -20.13 -26.43
CA GLU A 457 -1.87 -20.63 -25.31
C GLU A 457 -1.17 -20.45 -23.96
N GLU A 458 0.14 -20.75 -23.90
CA GLU A 458 0.96 -20.52 -22.71
C GLU A 458 1.10 -19.03 -22.39
N MET A 459 1.25 -18.17 -23.40
CA MET A 459 1.31 -16.71 -23.20
C MET A 459 -0.01 -16.17 -22.66
N ALA A 460 -1.15 -16.62 -23.22
CA ALA A 460 -2.46 -16.25 -22.68
C ALA A 460 -2.62 -16.71 -21.22
N ARG A 461 -2.08 -17.87 -20.87
CA ARG A 461 -2.05 -18.36 -19.48
C ARG A 461 -1.14 -17.53 -18.58
N PHE A 462 0.05 -17.18 -19.07
CA PHE A 462 1.00 -16.32 -18.36
C PHE A 462 0.39 -14.95 -18.03
N ILE A 463 -0.35 -14.36 -18.99
CA ILE A 463 -1.04 -13.07 -18.80
C ILE A 463 -2.11 -13.19 -17.72
N ARG A 464 -2.99 -14.20 -17.77
CA ARG A 464 -4.00 -14.40 -16.72
C ARG A 464 -3.38 -14.62 -15.34
N GLY A 465 -2.30 -15.40 -15.26
CA GLY A 465 -1.57 -15.61 -14.01
C GLY A 465 -0.94 -14.33 -13.46
N ARG A 466 -0.38 -13.50 -14.35
CA ARG A 466 0.17 -12.18 -14.02
C ARG A 466 -0.91 -11.23 -13.51
N GLU A 467 -2.10 -11.23 -14.11
CA GLU A 467 -3.24 -10.43 -13.66
C GLU A 467 -3.67 -10.82 -12.23
N ILE A 468 -3.73 -12.13 -11.92
CA ILE A 468 -4.06 -12.61 -10.57
C ILE A 468 -2.97 -12.24 -9.56
N PHE A 469 -1.69 -12.31 -9.96
CA PHE A 469 -0.58 -11.90 -9.10
C PHE A 469 -0.63 -10.41 -8.73
N ASP A 470 -1.12 -9.57 -9.66
CA ASP A 470 -1.26 -8.13 -9.51
C ASP A 470 -2.54 -7.69 -8.79
N ARG A 471 -3.62 -8.49 -8.87
CA ARG A 471 -4.96 -8.16 -8.38
C ARG A 471 -4.98 -7.90 -6.88
N ASP A 472 -5.57 -6.76 -6.49
CA ASP A 472 -5.92 -6.47 -5.11
C ASP A 472 -7.18 -7.28 -4.73
N PHE A 473 -7.14 -7.96 -3.58
CA PHE A 473 -8.26 -8.68 -2.99
C PHE A 473 -8.87 -7.82 -1.89
N GLY A 474 -10.16 -7.50 -2.00
CA GLY A 474 -10.91 -6.79 -0.95
C GLY A 474 -11.37 -7.72 0.18
N PHE A 475 -11.88 -7.13 1.27
CA PHE A 475 -12.50 -7.92 2.36
C PHE A 475 -13.71 -8.74 1.88
N SER A 476 -14.45 -8.25 0.89
CA SER A 476 -15.56 -8.98 0.25
C SER A 476 -15.11 -10.16 -0.61
N GLU A 477 -13.82 -10.26 -0.89
CA GLU A 477 -13.18 -11.32 -1.70
C GLU A 477 -12.31 -12.26 -0.85
N GLY A 478 -12.39 -12.16 0.48
CA GLY A 478 -11.70 -13.04 1.42
C GLY A 478 -10.38 -12.51 1.98
N ALA A 479 -9.97 -11.27 1.67
CA ALA A 479 -8.71 -10.75 2.19
C ALA A 479 -8.69 -10.73 3.73
N GLY A 480 -7.60 -11.26 4.31
CA GLY A 480 -7.43 -11.40 5.75
C GLY A 480 -8.37 -12.42 6.41
N ALA A 481 -8.95 -13.36 5.68
CA ALA A 481 -9.93 -14.32 6.21
C ALA A 481 -9.34 -15.41 7.12
N LEU A 482 -8.05 -15.74 6.96
CA LEU A 482 -7.42 -16.77 7.79
C LEU A 482 -7.30 -16.33 9.24
N ARG A 483 -8.24 -16.82 10.04
CA ARG A 483 -8.28 -16.63 11.49
C ARG A 483 -7.16 -17.44 12.15
N GLY A 484 -6.36 -16.75 12.95
CA GLY A 484 -5.43 -17.39 13.88
C GLY A 484 -6.14 -18.18 14.98
N ALA A 485 -5.38 -18.77 15.91
CA ALA A 485 -5.99 -19.39 17.08
C ALA A 485 -6.74 -18.38 17.98
N SER A 486 -6.42 -17.09 17.84
CA SER A 486 -7.16 -15.95 18.43
C SER A 486 -8.55 -15.75 17.81
N GLY A 487 -8.78 -16.27 16.60
CA GLY A 487 -10.03 -16.08 15.88
C GLY A 487 -10.09 -14.80 15.08
N ASP A 488 -9.04 -13.97 15.01
CA ASP A 488 -9.04 -12.69 14.28
C ASP A 488 -8.46 -12.84 12.86
N GLY A 489 -9.05 -12.18 11.87
CA GLY A 489 -8.62 -12.11 10.48
C GLY A 489 -7.48 -11.10 10.23
N ARG A 490 -6.36 -11.58 9.68
CA ARG A 490 -5.08 -10.84 9.63
C ARG A 490 -4.36 -11.06 8.30
N PHE A 491 -3.60 -10.06 7.85
CA PHE A 491 -2.86 -10.13 6.58
C PHE A 491 -1.67 -9.16 6.53
N ASN A 492 -0.75 -9.38 5.61
CA ASN A 492 0.39 -8.49 5.32
C ASN A 492 0.28 -7.82 3.94
N GLY A 493 -0.39 -8.49 3.01
CA GLY A 493 -0.65 -8.00 1.65
C GLY A 493 -2.08 -8.34 1.23
N ASP A 494 -2.65 -7.54 0.35
CA ASP A 494 -3.92 -7.78 -0.33
C ASP A 494 -3.71 -8.28 -1.77
N SER A 495 -2.47 -8.54 -2.17
CA SER A 495 -2.07 -9.09 -3.47
C SER A 495 -0.68 -9.72 -3.34
N CYS A 496 -0.26 -10.54 -4.30
CA CYS A 496 1.13 -11.02 -4.32
C CYS A 496 2.10 -9.86 -4.60
N ARG A 497 1.70 -8.95 -5.50
CA ARG A 497 2.47 -7.73 -5.82
C ARG A 497 2.69 -6.85 -4.60
N ALA A 498 1.76 -6.76 -3.65
CA ALA A 498 1.88 -5.89 -2.46
C ALA A 498 3.24 -6.02 -1.75
N CYS A 499 3.84 -7.22 -1.81
CA CYS A 499 5.17 -7.48 -1.27
C CYS A 499 6.23 -7.75 -2.37
N HIS A 500 5.86 -8.29 -3.53
CA HIS A 500 6.79 -8.72 -4.58
C HIS A 500 6.75 -7.85 -5.85
N PHE A 501 7.48 -6.72 -5.88
CA PHE A 501 7.28 -5.74 -6.96
C PHE A 501 8.50 -4.94 -7.44
N GLU A 502 9.68 -5.07 -6.84
CA GLU A 502 10.88 -4.32 -7.24
C GLU A 502 11.98 -5.21 -7.83
N PRO A 503 12.52 -4.91 -9.02
CA PRO A 503 12.26 -3.74 -9.88
C PRO A 503 11.01 -3.88 -10.76
N VAL A 504 10.40 -5.06 -10.77
CA VAL A 504 9.18 -5.40 -11.52
C VAL A 504 8.31 -6.32 -10.65
N ILE A 505 7.06 -6.52 -11.04
CA ILE A 505 6.17 -7.50 -10.40
C ILE A 505 6.81 -8.89 -10.38
N GLY A 506 6.80 -9.54 -9.22
CA GLY A 506 7.58 -10.74 -8.90
C GLY A 506 8.96 -10.45 -8.31
N GLY A 507 9.35 -9.17 -8.21
CA GLY A 507 10.58 -8.69 -7.60
C GLY A 507 10.59 -8.79 -6.07
N ALA A 508 11.63 -8.22 -5.45
CA ALA A 508 11.75 -8.09 -4.00
C ALA A 508 10.85 -6.94 -3.49
N GLY A 509 10.69 -6.86 -2.16
CA GLY A 509 9.96 -5.78 -1.51
C GLY A 509 10.88 -4.81 -0.75
N PRO A 510 10.52 -3.51 -0.65
CA PRO A 510 11.21 -2.55 0.21
C PRO A 510 10.96 -2.86 1.70
N ARG A 511 11.73 -2.25 2.61
CA ARG A 511 11.61 -2.51 4.06
C ARG A 511 10.21 -2.39 4.64
N GLY A 512 9.43 -1.44 4.14
CA GLY A 512 8.05 -1.19 4.60
C GLY A 512 7.02 -2.26 4.20
N VAL A 513 7.46 -3.40 3.66
CA VAL A 513 6.63 -4.59 3.42
C VAL A 513 7.26 -5.87 3.99
N ASN A 514 8.35 -5.75 4.75
CA ASN A 514 8.95 -6.90 5.41
C ASN A 514 7.95 -7.54 6.37
N VAL A 515 7.97 -8.87 6.44
CA VAL A 515 7.12 -9.62 7.35
C VAL A 515 7.79 -9.68 8.71
N MET A 516 7.05 -9.35 9.77
CA MET A 516 7.53 -9.52 11.13
C MET A 516 7.20 -10.92 11.62
N ARG A 517 8.19 -11.61 12.18
CA ARG A 517 8.00 -12.88 12.88
C ARG A 517 8.29 -12.71 14.37
N HIS A 518 7.64 -13.50 15.22
CA HIS A 518 7.75 -13.42 16.68
C HIS A 518 7.63 -14.78 17.38
N GLY A 519 8.09 -14.85 18.63
CA GLY A 519 7.94 -16.02 19.50
C GLY A 519 8.64 -15.88 20.85
N VAL A 520 8.70 -16.99 21.58
CA VAL A 520 9.34 -17.06 22.91
C VAL A 520 10.56 -17.96 22.84
N VAL A 521 11.69 -17.48 23.35
CA VAL A 521 12.87 -18.29 23.65
C VAL A 521 13.03 -18.37 25.16
N ASP A 522 12.97 -19.58 25.72
CA ASP A 522 13.11 -19.79 27.16
C ASP A 522 14.56 -19.65 27.65
N ASP A 523 14.78 -19.73 28.96
CA ASP A 523 16.11 -19.65 29.58
C ASP A 523 17.09 -20.76 29.12
N ASN A 524 16.59 -21.82 28.48
CA ASN A 524 17.38 -22.91 27.92
C ASN A 524 17.65 -22.74 26.42
N GLY A 525 17.18 -21.63 25.81
CA GLY A 525 17.28 -21.38 24.38
C GLY A 525 16.24 -22.11 23.54
N VAL A 526 15.20 -22.69 24.15
CA VAL A 526 14.16 -23.42 23.41
C VAL A 526 13.13 -22.43 22.87
N PHE A 527 12.98 -22.41 21.55
CA PHE A 527 11.97 -21.63 20.85
C PHE A 527 10.57 -22.25 20.99
N SER A 528 9.56 -21.43 21.18
CA SER A 528 8.13 -21.78 21.08
C SER A 528 7.40 -20.72 20.25
N PRO A 529 6.57 -21.12 19.28
CA PRO A 529 5.76 -20.17 18.52
C PRO A 529 4.71 -19.51 19.44
N PRO A 530 4.22 -18.32 19.07
CA PRO A 530 3.08 -17.67 19.72
C PRO A 530 1.83 -18.57 19.68
N SER A 531 0.95 -18.39 20.64
CA SER A 531 -0.32 -19.11 20.72
C SER A 531 -1.44 -18.45 19.93
N THR A 532 -1.38 -17.15 19.63
CA THR A 532 -2.48 -16.37 19.04
C THR A 532 -2.43 -16.23 17.54
N THR A 533 -1.26 -16.42 16.92
CA THR A 533 -1.09 -16.35 15.46
C THR A 533 -0.88 -17.76 14.91
N PRO A 534 -1.49 -18.12 13.76
CA PRO A 534 -1.11 -19.32 13.06
C PRO A 534 0.30 -19.07 12.54
N ASN A 535 1.25 -19.90 12.95
CA ASN A 535 2.67 -19.69 12.69
C ASN A 535 3.26 -18.51 13.48
N THR A 536 4.54 -18.23 13.23
CA THR A 536 5.29 -17.18 13.91
C THR A 536 5.07 -15.78 13.33
N ILE A 537 4.11 -15.58 12.42
CA ILE A 537 3.94 -14.29 11.72
C ILE A 537 3.16 -13.32 12.61
N LEU A 538 3.68 -12.11 12.79
CA LEU A 538 2.95 -10.97 13.35
C LEU A 538 2.50 -10.10 12.19
N HIS A 539 1.27 -10.32 11.72
CA HIS A 539 0.69 -9.54 10.63
C HIS A 539 0.61 -8.05 10.96
N LYS A 540 0.77 -7.19 9.96
CA LYS A 540 0.64 -5.75 10.16
C LYS A 540 -0.82 -5.28 10.10
N GLU A 541 -1.66 -5.90 9.28
CA GLU A 541 -3.07 -5.51 9.12
C GLU A 541 -4.02 -6.49 9.82
N ALA A 542 -5.16 -5.95 10.24
CA ALA A 542 -6.32 -6.68 10.73
C ALA A 542 -7.57 -6.28 9.94
N ARG A 543 -8.64 -7.08 10.00
CA ARG A 543 -9.96 -6.65 9.48
C ARG A 543 -10.52 -5.50 10.34
N LEU A 544 -11.42 -4.72 9.77
CA LEU A 544 -11.81 -3.38 10.27
C LEU A 544 -12.46 -3.33 11.65
N ASP A 545 -13.09 -4.41 12.07
CA ASP A 545 -13.76 -4.55 13.37
C ASP A 545 -12.87 -5.23 14.42
N GLU A 546 -11.63 -5.55 14.06
CA GLU A 546 -10.67 -6.24 14.90
C GLU A 546 -9.58 -5.27 15.39
N MET A 547 -9.05 -5.57 16.57
CA MET A 547 -7.94 -4.80 17.11
C MET A 547 -6.68 -5.04 16.27
N ILE A 548 -5.79 -4.06 16.22
CA ILE A 548 -4.45 -4.28 15.65
C ILE A 548 -3.80 -5.53 16.23
N VAL A 549 -2.95 -6.12 15.40
CA VAL A 549 -2.20 -7.32 15.73
C VAL A 549 -1.09 -6.96 16.71
N LEU A 550 -1.36 -7.12 18.00
CA LEU A 550 -0.36 -7.02 19.06
C LEU A 550 0.24 -8.39 19.38
N PRO A 551 1.55 -8.46 19.70
CA PRO A 551 2.16 -9.68 20.19
C PRO A 551 1.65 -10.02 21.59
N GLU A 552 1.65 -11.30 21.93
CA GLU A 552 1.29 -11.77 23.28
C GLU A 552 2.28 -11.28 24.34
N ASP A 553 1.82 -11.24 25.59
CA ASP A 553 2.68 -11.00 26.74
C ASP A 553 3.79 -12.06 26.82
N GLY A 554 5.03 -11.62 27.03
CA GLY A 554 6.18 -12.51 27.21
C GLY A 554 6.89 -12.93 25.92
N ILE A 555 6.41 -12.52 24.75
CA ILE A 555 7.17 -12.59 23.50
C ILE A 555 8.48 -11.81 23.69
N ASN A 556 9.61 -12.47 23.40
CA ASN A 556 10.95 -11.93 23.66
C ASN A 556 11.88 -12.03 22.44
N VAL A 557 11.40 -12.55 21.31
CA VAL A 557 12.11 -12.55 20.04
C VAL A 557 11.19 -11.99 18.96
N PHE A 558 11.73 -11.03 18.20
CA PHE A 558 11.13 -10.42 17.02
C PHE A 558 12.16 -10.46 15.91
N GLU A 559 11.75 -10.84 14.71
CA GLU A 559 12.63 -10.95 13.56
C GLU A 559 11.94 -10.43 12.31
N MET A 560 12.55 -9.45 11.65
CA MET A 560 12.11 -8.97 10.35
C MET A 560 12.52 -9.97 9.26
N ARG A 561 11.66 -10.18 8.28
CA ARG A 561 11.92 -10.99 7.09
C ARG A 561 11.73 -10.14 5.84
N GLN A 562 12.84 -9.89 5.14
CA GLN A 562 12.85 -9.22 3.85
C GLN A 562 12.02 -10.03 2.85
N THR A 563 11.19 -9.39 2.03
CA THR A 563 10.42 -10.10 1.00
C THR A 563 11.32 -10.50 -0.18
N PRO A 564 11.67 -11.79 -0.34
CA PRO A 564 12.55 -12.20 -1.42
C PRO A 564 11.85 -12.03 -2.77
N HIS A 565 12.60 -11.85 -3.86
CA HIS A 565 12.01 -11.91 -5.19
C HIS A 565 11.56 -13.34 -5.56
N SER A 566 10.50 -13.47 -6.35
CA SER A 566 10.00 -14.75 -6.89
C SER A 566 10.56 -15.09 -8.28
N LEU A 567 11.29 -14.14 -8.90
CA LEU A 567 11.94 -14.31 -10.20
C LEU A 567 12.83 -15.57 -10.22
N GLY A 568 12.68 -16.40 -11.26
CA GLY A 568 13.43 -17.65 -11.41
C GLY A 568 12.99 -18.80 -10.48
N GLY A 569 11.89 -18.66 -9.72
CA GLY A 569 11.41 -19.70 -8.80
C GLY A 569 11.13 -21.05 -9.46
N GLY A 570 10.65 -21.05 -10.72
CA GLY A 570 10.52 -22.26 -11.54
C GLY A 570 11.85 -22.92 -11.89
N LEU A 571 12.90 -22.14 -12.13
CA LEU A 571 14.26 -22.64 -12.39
C LEU A 571 14.85 -23.31 -11.14
N ILE A 572 14.63 -22.73 -9.96
CA ILE A 572 15.02 -23.33 -8.68
C ILE A 572 14.25 -24.65 -8.45
N SER A 573 12.96 -24.66 -8.78
CA SER A 573 12.12 -25.87 -8.65
C SER A 573 12.57 -27.00 -9.59
N ALA A 574 13.27 -26.69 -10.68
CA ALA A 574 13.77 -27.67 -11.64
C ALA A 574 15.06 -28.40 -11.20
N ILE A 575 15.76 -27.89 -10.17
CA ILE A 575 16.95 -28.51 -9.56
C ILE A 575 16.52 -29.76 -8.79
N SER A 576 17.22 -30.88 -8.94
CA SER A 576 16.80 -32.11 -8.25
C SER A 576 17.25 -32.11 -6.78
N ASP A 577 16.54 -32.84 -5.92
CA ASP A 577 16.95 -33.04 -4.53
C ASP A 577 18.37 -33.62 -4.45
N GLU A 578 18.71 -34.57 -5.33
CA GLU A 578 20.05 -35.15 -5.41
C GLU A 578 21.13 -34.12 -5.75
N THR A 579 20.78 -33.08 -6.53
CA THR A 579 21.71 -32.01 -6.87
C THR A 579 22.00 -31.12 -5.66
N ILE A 580 20.97 -30.80 -4.87
CA ILE A 580 21.13 -30.03 -3.62
C ILE A 580 21.98 -30.85 -2.63
N LEU A 581 21.56 -32.10 -2.37
CA LEU A 581 22.23 -33.01 -1.43
C LEU A 581 23.68 -33.32 -1.80
N ALA A 582 24.06 -33.22 -3.08
CA ALA A 582 25.43 -33.43 -3.52
C ALA A 582 26.42 -32.36 -3.05
N ASN A 583 25.94 -31.20 -2.58
CA ASN A 583 26.78 -30.11 -2.08
C ASN A 583 26.86 -30.04 -0.55
N GLU A 584 26.19 -30.95 0.16
CA GLU A 584 26.22 -30.98 1.63
C GLU A 584 27.62 -31.27 2.19
N ASP A 585 28.01 -30.52 3.22
CA ASP A 585 29.14 -30.84 4.08
C ASP A 585 28.84 -30.54 5.57
N PRO A 586 27.83 -31.19 6.19
CA PRO A 586 27.43 -30.92 7.57
C PRO A 586 28.52 -31.23 8.63
N SER A 587 29.65 -31.80 8.21
CA SER A 587 30.74 -32.19 9.11
C SER A 587 32.03 -31.41 8.89
N ASP A 588 32.04 -30.40 8.01
CA ASP A 588 33.24 -29.66 7.60
C ASP A 588 34.39 -30.64 7.25
N ALA A 589 34.10 -31.57 6.35
CA ALA A 589 34.99 -32.68 6.04
C ALA A 589 36.28 -32.21 5.34
N ASP A 590 36.25 -31.07 4.65
CA ASP A 590 37.42 -30.46 4.01
C ASP A 590 38.18 -29.46 4.92
N GLY A 591 37.60 -29.12 6.09
CA GLY A 591 38.23 -28.33 7.15
C GLY A 591 38.35 -26.85 6.79
N ASP A 592 37.43 -26.36 5.97
CA ASP A 592 37.40 -24.99 5.47
C ASP A 592 36.55 -24.04 6.33
N GLY A 593 35.83 -24.61 7.32
CA GLY A 593 35.04 -23.91 8.32
C GLY A 593 33.57 -23.70 7.93
N ILE A 594 33.12 -24.26 6.80
CA ILE A 594 31.74 -24.16 6.30
C ILE A 594 31.06 -25.53 6.46
N SER A 595 29.80 -25.55 6.88
CA SER A 595 29.08 -26.77 7.26
C SER A 595 27.67 -26.86 6.66
N GLY A 596 27.56 -26.51 5.37
CA GLY A 596 26.28 -26.45 4.66
C GLY A 596 25.49 -27.76 4.70
N ARG A 597 24.19 -27.66 4.96
CA ARG A 597 23.27 -28.82 4.96
C ARG A 597 21.91 -28.49 4.36
N ALA A 598 21.22 -29.48 3.80
CA ALA A 598 19.87 -29.30 3.31
C ALA A 598 18.87 -29.20 4.47
N HIS A 599 17.80 -28.43 4.28
CA HIS A 599 16.65 -28.47 5.19
C HIS A 599 15.75 -29.65 4.79
N VAL A 600 15.57 -30.61 5.70
CA VAL A 600 14.65 -31.73 5.51
C VAL A 600 13.34 -31.44 6.23
N LEU A 601 12.25 -31.30 5.47
CA LEU A 601 10.94 -31.00 6.04
C LEU A 601 10.37 -32.19 6.81
N SER A 602 9.35 -31.97 7.64
CA SER A 602 8.75 -33.01 8.50
C SER A 602 8.18 -34.21 7.74
N ASP A 603 7.85 -34.05 6.46
CA ASP A 603 7.37 -35.12 5.59
C ASP A 603 8.48 -35.78 4.74
N GLY A 604 9.73 -35.36 4.93
CA GLY A 604 10.93 -35.89 4.27
C GLY A 604 11.27 -35.26 2.93
N ARG A 605 10.51 -34.26 2.44
CA ARG A 605 10.89 -33.51 1.24
C ARG A 605 12.05 -32.55 1.54
N ILE A 606 12.85 -32.25 0.51
CA ILE A 606 13.92 -31.26 0.60
C ILE A 606 13.37 -29.85 0.38
N GLY A 607 13.66 -28.99 1.34
CA GLY A 607 13.37 -27.58 1.31
C GLY A 607 14.27 -26.79 0.35
N ARG A 608 13.75 -25.73 -0.28
CA ARG A 608 14.51 -24.93 -1.27
C ARG A 608 14.07 -23.48 -1.45
N LEU A 609 12.83 -23.15 -1.10
CA LEU A 609 12.28 -21.78 -1.16
C LEU A 609 12.06 -21.24 0.25
N GLY A 610 12.00 -19.91 0.37
CA GLY A 610 12.00 -19.21 1.65
C GLY A 610 13.42 -19.00 2.21
N TRP A 611 13.52 -18.18 3.27
CA TRP A 611 14.80 -17.80 3.88
C TRP A 611 15.50 -18.93 4.62
N LYS A 612 14.77 -19.92 5.14
CA LYS A 612 15.33 -21.11 5.78
C LYS A 612 15.05 -22.35 4.95
N ALA A 613 14.84 -22.20 3.64
CA ALA A 613 14.49 -23.28 2.73
C ALA A 613 13.20 -24.03 3.14
N GLN A 614 12.30 -23.47 3.95
CA GLN A 614 11.20 -24.19 4.58
C GLN A 614 10.06 -24.63 3.62
N VAL A 615 10.14 -24.27 2.33
CA VAL A 615 9.13 -24.64 1.32
C VAL A 615 9.77 -25.46 0.18
N PRO A 616 9.17 -26.59 -0.23
CA PRO A 616 9.82 -27.54 -1.14
C PRO A 616 9.57 -27.26 -2.64
N SER A 617 8.59 -26.43 -3.00
CA SER A 617 8.26 -26.15 -4.40
C SER A 617 7.53 -24.82 -4.56
N ILE A 618 7.57 -24.24 -5.77
CA ILE A 618 6.88 -22.97 -6.06
C ILE A 618 5.36 -23.06 -5.88
N LYS A 619 4.79 -24.25 -6.10
CA LYS A 619 3.36 -24.49 -5.89
C LYS A 619 2.98 -24.46 -4.42
N GLU A 620 3.77 -25.10 -3.55
CA GLU A 620 3.57 -25.02 -2.10
C GLU A 620 3.84 -23.59 -1.59
N PHE A 621 4.80 -22.87 -2.20
CA PHE A 621 5.09 -21.46 -1.87
C PHE A 621 3.91 -20.54 -2.16
N LEU A 622 3.30 -20.68 -3.34
CA LEU A 622 2.06 -19.97 -3.68
C LEU A 622 0.95 -20.28 -2.66
N ARG A 623 0.75 -21.56 -2.32
CA ARG A 623 -0.30 -21.96 -1.37
C ARG A 623 -0.09 -21.41 0.02
N ASP A 624 1.15 -21.46 0.50
CA ASP A 624 1.54 -20.93 1.80
C ASP A 624 1.36 -19.41 1.83
N GLY A 625 1.84 -18.69 0.81
CA GLY A 625 1.73 -17.24 0.73
C GLY A 625 0.28 -16.73 0.61
N MET A 626 -0.53 -17.33 -0.28
CA MET A 626 -1.94 -16.91 -0.43
C MET A 626 -2.72 -17.06 0.88
N ALA A 627 -2.49 -18.16 1.59
CA ALA A 627 -3.09 -18.40 2.89
C ALA A 627 -2.50 -17.46 3.95
N ALA A 628 -1.22 -17.61 4.25
CA ALA A 628 -0.59 -17.00 5.42
C ALA A 628 -0.39 -15.49 5.30
N GLU A 629 -0.25 -14.92 4.09
CA GLU A 629 0.08 -13.49 3.91
C GLU A 629 -1.09 -12.66 3.39
N VAL A 630 -2.03 -13.28 2.64
CA VAL A 630 -3.19 -12.60 2.03
C VAL A 630 -4.51 -13.02 2.68
N GLY A 631 -4.60 -14.27 3.16
CA GLY A 631 -5.83 -14.82 3.73
C GLY A 631 -6.76 -15.47 2.70
N ILE A 632 -6.27 -15.86 1.53
CA ILE A 632 -7.09 -16.39 0.43
C ILE A 632 -6.95 -17.92 0.35
N THR A 633 -8.06 -18.64 0.30
CA THR A 633 -8.06 -20.10 0.20
C THR A 633 -7.95 -20.58 -1.25
N LEU A 634 -7.26 -21.72 -1.42
CA LEU A 634 -7.03 -22.35 -2.71
C LEU A 634 -7.57 -23.78 -2.72
N PRO A 635 -8.02 -24.31 -3.88
CA PRO A 635 -8.57 -25.66 -3.97
C PRO A 635 -7.57 -26.72 -3.51
N ALA A 636 -8.06 -27.79 -2.88
CA ALA A 636 -7.24 -28.95 -2.51
C ALA A 636 -6.65 -29.63 -3.76
N GLN A 637 -5.39 -30.06 -3.67
CA GLN A 637 -4.70 -30.76 -4.74
C GLN A 637 -3.83 -31.89 -4.17
N ASP A 638 -3.87 -33.06 -4.82
CA ASP A 638 -3.18 -34.26 -4.34
C ASP A 638 -1.67 -34.05 -4.21
N GLY A 639 -1.11 -34.46 -3.06
CA GLY A 639 0.32 -34.40 -2.77
C GLY A 639 0.83 -33.03 -2.29
N LEU A 640 -0.05 -32.03 -2.16
CA LEU A 640 0.26 -30.74 -1.56
C LEU A 640 -0.22 -30.69 -0.12
N THR A 641 0.47 -29.90 0.70
CA THR A 641 0.35 -29.93 2.16
C THR A 641 0.29 -28.53 2.78
N PHE A 642 0.60 -27.48 2.01
CA PHE A 642 0.54 -26.09 2.47
C PHE A 642 -0.75 -25.41 2.04
N GLY A 643 -1.02 -24.27 2.69
CA GLY A 643 -2.17 -23.40 2.43
C GLY A 643 -3.48 -23.91 3.00
N ALA A 644 -4.47 -23.02 3.00
CA ALA A 644 -5.83 -23.30 3.43
C ALA A 644 -6.73 -23.60 2.23
N THR A 645 -7.72 -24.46 2.43
CA THR A 645 -8.73 -24.83 1.42
C THR A 645 -10.13 -24.35 1.76
N THR A 646 -10.32 -23.92 3.00
CA THR A 646 -11.58 -23.46 3.57
C THR A 646 -11.28 -22.55 4.75
N ASP A 647 -12.11 -21.55 4.99
CA ASP A 647 -12.13 -20.79 6.24
C ASP A 647 -13.56 -20.45 6.71
N GLU A 648 -13.70 -19.46 7.61
CA GLU A 648 -14.97 -19.09 8.24
C GLU A 648 -15.21 -17.58 8.17
N ASP A 649 -15.04 -17.00 6.99
CA ASP A 649 -15.19 -15.55 6.81
C ASP A 649 -16.48 -15.11 6.12
N GLY A 650 -17.24 -16.06 5.58
CA GLY A 650 -18.53 -15.83 4.92
C GLY A 650 -18.44 -15.60 3.40
N VAL A 651 -17.23 -15.60 2.84
CA VAL A 651 -16.96 -15.67 1.40
C VAL A 651 -16.96 -17.14 0.95
N PRO A 652 -17.49 -17.48 -0.24
CA PRO A 652 -17.52 -18.87 -0.68
C PRO A 652 -16.15 -19.47 -1.01
N ASP A 653 -15.76 -20.49 -0.24
CA ASP A 653 -14.52 -21.24 -0.50
C ASP A 653 -14.60 -22.17 -1.73
N PRO A 654 -13.46 -22.38 -2.44
CA PRO A 654 -12.26 -21.57 -2.34
C PRO A 654 -12.42 -20.24 -3.07
N GLU A 655 -11.84 -19.14 -2.56
CA GLU A 655 -11.93 -17.82 -3.19
C GLU A 655 -11.28 -17.79 -4.58
N LEU A 656 -10.19 -18.55 -4.78
CA LEU A 656 -9.64 -18.80 -6.12
C LEU A 656 -10.12 -20.13 -6.67
N SER A 657 -10.55 -20.11 -7.94
CA SER A 657 -10.80 -21.34 -8.68
C SER A 657 -9.51 -22.12 -8.94
N LEU A 658 -9.65 -23.40 -9.30
CA LEU A 658 -8.50 -24.23 -9.69
C LEU A 658 -7.78 -23.67 -10.92
N GLN A 659 -8.52 -23.12 -11.88
CA GLN A 659 -7.93 -22.51 -13.08
C GLN A 659 -7.10 -21.28 -12.72
N GLU A 660 -7.64 -20.38 -11.89
CA GLU A 660 -6.91 -19.19 -11.43
C GLU A 660 -5.65 -19.59 -10.66
N THR A 661 -5.75 -20.57 -9.75
CA THR A 661 -4.61 -21.13 -9.01
C THR A 661 -3.54 -21.67 -9.94
N GLU A 662 -3.94 -22.44 -10.96
CA GLU A 662 -3.03 -23.01 -11.95
C GLU A 662 -2.43 -21.94 -12.88
N ASP A 663 -3.14 -20.85 -13.17
CA ASP A 663 -2.65 -19.76 -14.01
C ASP A 663 -1.58 -18.94 -13.28
N VAL A 664 -1.80 -18.55 -12.02
CA VAL A 664 -0.77 -17.83 -11.23
C VAL A 664 0.43 -18.73 -10.90
N GLN A 665 0.21 -20.03 -10.66
CA GLN A 665 1.31 -21.00 -10.55
C GLN A 665 2.15 -21.03 -11.83
N PHE A 666 1.51 -21.11 -13.00
CA PHE A 666 2.22 -21.14 -14.27
C PHE A 666 3.01 -19.85 -14.53
N TYR A 667 2.45 -18.69 -14.17
CA TYR A 667 3.17 -17.42 -14.21
C TYR A 667 4.47 -17.50 -13.40
N LEU A 668 4.40 -17.91 -12.13
CA LEU A 668 5.56 -18.06 -11.25
C LEU A 668 6.59 -19.08 -11.76
N GLU A 669 6.14 -20.20 -12.31
CA GLU A 669 7.00 -21.23 -12.90
C GLU A 669 7.73 -20.74 -14.17
N MET A 670 7.09 -19.84 -14.92
CA MET A 670 7.65 -19.32 -16.16
C MET A 670 8.47 -18.05 -15.96
N LEU A 671 8.44 -17.39 -14.80
CA LEU A 671 9.24 -16.18 -14.56
C LEU A 671 10.73 -16.44 -14.79
N ALA A 672 11.35 -15.59 -15.62
CA ALA A 672 12.78 -15.58 -15.84
C ALA A 672 13.55 -15.36 -14.54
N GLY A 673 14.69 -16.05 -14.40
CA GLY A 673 15.71 -15.62 -13.46
C GLY A 673 16.25 -14.25 -13.91
N PRO A 674 16.60 -13.36 -12.96
CA PRO A 674 17.20 -12.07 -13.29
C PRO A 674 18.40 -12.22 -14.24
N PRO A 675 18.46 -11.47 -15.35
CA PRO A 675 19.60 -11.52 -16.26
C PRO A 675 20.83 -10.86 -15.64
N ARG A 676 22.01 -11.42 -15.93
CA ARG A 676 23.30 -10.78 -15.60
C ARG A 676 23.42 -9.45 -16.37
N GLN A 677 23.66 -8.36 -15.66
CA GLN A 677 23.82 -7.03 -16.20
C GLN A 677 25.16 -6.86 -16.94
N THR A 678 25.18 -5.93 -17.90
CA THR A 678 26.43 -5.57 -18.58
C THR A 678 27.24 -4.63 -17.69
N PRO A 679 28.50 -4.98 -17.31
CA PRO A 679 29.31 -4.12 -16.46
C PRO A 679 29.74 -2.84 -17.18
N ALA A 680 29.89 -1.75 -16.43
CA ALA A 680 30.48 -0.50 -16.92
C ALA A 680 31.96 -0.69 -17.33
N ASP A 681 32.72 -1.49 -16.57
CA ASP A 681 34.08 -1.92 -16.89
C ASP A 681 34.19 -3.45 -16.84
N ALA A 682 34.28 -4.08 -18.01
CA ALA A 682 34.35 -5.52 -18.14
C ALA A 682 35.65 -6.13 -17.58
N ALA A 683 36.76 -5.41 -17.60
CA ALA A 683 38.02 -5.91 -17.05
C ALA A 683 37.98 -5.89 -15.52
N GLN A 684 37.42 -4.83 -14.93
CA GLN A 684 37.20 -4.74 -13.50
C GLN A 684 36.22 -5.83 -13.01
N ALA A 685 35.10 -6.03 -13.70
CA ALA A 685 34.15 -7.09 -13.34
C ALA A 685 34.75 -8.50 -13.47
N ALA A 686 35.57 -8.77 -14.50
CA ALA A 686 36.26 -10.06 -14.62
C ALA A 686 37.30 -10.30 -13.51
N GLN A 687 37.99 -9.24 -13.06
CA GLN A 687 38.84 -9.31 -11.87
C GLN A 687 38.00 -9.59 -10.62
N GLY A 688 36.85 -8.93 -10.48
CA GLY A 688 35.90 -9.17 -9.40
C GLY A 688 35.40 -10.60 -9.32
N GLU A 689 35.07 -11.21 -10.47
CA GLU A 689 34.65 -12.62 -10.55
C GLU A 689 35.76 -13.58 -10.11
N SER A 690 37.02 -13.28 -10.47
CA SER A 690 38.18 -14.05 -9.98
C SER A 690 38.38 -13.86 -8.46
N LEU A 691 38.14 -12.65 -7.96
CA LEU A 691 38.22 -12.35 -6.52
C LEU A 691 37.13 -13.07 -5.75
N PHE A 692 35.90 -13.17 -6.28
CA PHE A 692 34.79 -13.90 -5.68
C PHE A 692 35.14 -15.35 -5.35
N GLU A 693 35.81 -16.05 -6.26
CA GLU A 693 36.33 -17.41 -6.02
C GLU A 693 37.45 -17.41 -4.97
N SER A 694 38.45 -16.53 -5.12
CA SER A 694 39.66 -16.54 -4.28
C SER A 694 39.43 -16.07 -2.84
N VAL A 695 38.44 -15.20 -2.60
CA VAL A 695 37.98 -14.77 -1.27
C VAL A 695 37.23 -15.90 -0.57
N GLY A 696 36.65 -16.82 -1.34
CA GLY A 696 35.90 -17.98 -0.83
C GLY A 696 34.38 -17.83 -0.89
N CYS A 697 33.84 -16.78 -1.54
CA CYS A 697 32.39 -16.59 -1.65
C CYS A 697 31.70 -17.77 -2.35
N ALA A 698 32.36 -18.33 -3.37
CA ALA A 698 31.86 -19.44 -4.19
C ALA A 698 31.69 -20.77 -3.44
N LYS A 699 32.10 -20.86 -2.16
CA LYS A 699 31.96 -22.07 -1.34
C LYS A 699 30.51 -22.33 -0.93
N CYS A 700 29.75 -21.27 -0.61
CA CYS A 700 28.30 -21.33 -0.41
C CYS A 700 27.55 -20.81 -1.65
N HIS A 701 28.02 -19.70 -2.22
CA HIS A 701 27.41 -19.09 -3.41
C HIS A 701 27.90 -19.74 -4.71
N ILE A 702 27.62 -21.05 -4.86
CA ILE A 702 28.06 -21.85 -6.01
C ILE A 702 27.49 -21.26 -7.31
N PRO A 703 28.34 -20.90 -8.30
CA PRO A 703 27.90 -20.13 -9.47
C PRO A 703 26.72 -20.73 -10.24
N SER A 704 26.64 -22.06 -10.34
CA SER A 704 25.57 -22.74 -11.05
C SER A 704 25.29 -24.14 -10.53
N LEU A 705 24.02 -24.53 -10.53
CA LEU A 705 23.57 -25.89 -10.21
C LEU A 705 22.92 -26.56 -11.45
N PRO A 706 23.20 -27.84 -11.72
CA PRO A 706 22.49 -28.60 -12.76
C PRO A 706 20.98 -28.73 -12.49
N SER A 707 20.16 -28.71 -13.53
CA SER A 707 18.72 -28.95 -13.41
C SER A 707 18.15 -29.70 -14.61
N SER A 708 16.87 -30.08 -14.51
CA SER A 708 16.12 -30.65 -15.64
C SER A 708 15.93 -29.67 -16.82
N LEU A 709 16.14 -28.37 -16.61
CA LEU A 709 16.05 -27.31 -17.61
C LEU A 709 17.42 -26.81 -18.10
N GLY A 710 18.51 -27.44 -17.66
CA GLY A 710 19.89 -27.01 -17.89
C GLY A 710 20.54 -26.41 -16.65
N ASP A 711 21.74 -25.86 -16.81
CA ASP A 711 22.48 -25.24 -15.71
C ASP A 711 21.77 -23.94 -15.26
N VAL A 712 21.56 -23.80 -13.95
CA VAL A 712 20.86 -22.67 -13.32
C VAL A 712 21.90 -21.78 -12.63
N PRO A 713 22.22 -20.59 -13.16
CA PRO A 713 23.31 -19.74 -12.65
C PRO A 713 22.86 -18.86 -11.47
N LEU A 714 22.43 -19.49 -10.37
CA LEU A 714 21.82 -18.79 -9.23
C LEU A 714 22.81 -18.29 -8.17
N TYR A 715 24.09 -18.67 -8.22
CA TYR A 715 25.08 -18.33 -7.19
C TYR A 715 24.64 -18.73 -5.78
N SER A 716 24.25 -19.99 -5.62
CA SER A 716 23.74 -20.56 -4.37
C SER A 716 23.76 -22.08 -4.44
N ASP A 717 24.11 -22.71 -3.33
CA ASP A 717 23.96 -24.16 -3.10
C ASP A 717 22.57 -24.57 -2.59
N LEU A 718 21.74 -23.61 -2.19
CA LEU A 718 20.42 -23.79 -1.58
C LEU A 718 20.45 -24.49 -0.22
N LEU A 719 21.62 -24.54 0.42
CA LEU A 719 21.82 -25.14 1.74
C LEU A 719 21.65 -24.11 2.85
N LEU A 720 21.39 -24.60 4.06
CA LEU A 720 21.41 -23.82 5.29
C LEU A 720 22.86 -23.63 5.75
N HIS A 721 23.19 -22.40 6.15
CA HIS A 721 24.46 -22.02 6.75
C HIS A 721 24.25 -21.11 7.94
N ASP A 722 25.06 -21.28 8.99
CA ASP A 722 25.14 -20.30 10.08
C ASP A 722 25.89 -19.04 9.61
N ILE A 723 25.14 -17.95 9.45
CA ILE A 723 25.67 -16.67 8.95
C ILE A 723 25.54 -15.53 9.97
N LEU A 724 25.11 -15.82 11.19
CA LEU A 724 24.89 -14.82 12.25
C LEU A 724 25.89 -14.99 13.41
N PRO A 725 26.09 -13.97 14.25
CA PRO A 725 26.89 -14.14 15.45
C PRO A 725 26.31 -15.21 16.39
N ASP A 726 27.18 -15.98 17.04
CA ASP A 726 26.76 -16.97 18.04
C ASP A 726 25.83 -16.37 19.10
N GLY A 727 24.71 -17.04 19.35
CA GLY A 727 23.74 -16.61 20.35
C GLY A 727 22.82 -15.46 19.91
N THR A 728 22.85 -15.08 18.61
CA THR A 728 21.83 -14.18 18.05
C THR A 728 20.44 -14.80 18.26
N PRO A 729 19.54 -14.13 19.00
CA PRO A 729 18.16 -14.59 19.12
C PRO A 729 17.49 -14.58 17.74
N GLY A 730 16.66 -15.58 17.47
CA GLY A 730 15.96 -15.67 16.21
C GLY A 730 14.91 -16.76 16.24
N ILE A 731 14.35 -17.07 15.08
CA ILE A 731 13.25 -18.03 14.96
C ILE A 731 13.75 -19.32 14.32
N VAL A 732 13.43 -20.44 14.97
CA VAL A 732 13.66 -21.79 14.45
C VAL A 732 12.56 -22.11 13.44
N ASP A 733 12.91 -22.83 12.38
CA ASP A 733 11.96 -23.30 11.37
C ASP A 733 12.29 -24.75 11.01
N GLY A 734 11.42 -25.69 11.40
CA GLY A 734 11.71 -27.11 11.27
C GLY A 734 12.99 -27.52 12.00
N ASP A 735 13.97 -28.03 11.25
CA ASP A 735 15.29 -28.37 11.79
C ASP A 735 16.33 -27.26 11.63
N ALA A 736 16.00 -26.13 10.98
CA ALA A 736 16.88 -24.97 10.84
C ALA A 736 16.95 -24.19 12.16
N SER A 737 18.16 -24.03 12.70
CA SER A 737 18.43 -23.26 13.91
C SER A 737 18.16 -21.76 13.71
N MET A 738 18.29 -20.97 14.78
CA MET A 738 18.05 -19.52 14.75
C MET A 738 18.97 -18.80 13.75
N THR A 739 20.23 -19.21 13.71
CA THR A 739 21.31 -18.55 12.94
C THR A 739 21.50 -19.12 11.54
N GLU A 740 20.86 -20.25 11.23
CA GLU A 740 20.94 -20.89 9.91
C GLU A 740 19.98 -20.27 8.90
N PHE A 741 20.50 -19.86 7.75
CA PHE A 741 19.70 -19.36 6.63
C PHE A 741 20.13 -20.05 5.35
N ARG A 742 19.17 -20.21 4.44
CA ARG A 742 19.44 -20.70 3.10
C ARG A 742 20.34 -19.70 2.39
N THR A 743 21.38 -20.16 1.72
CA THR A 743 22.12 -19.33 0.76
C THR A 743 21.13 -18.76 -0.26
N ALA A 744 20.89 -17.44 -0.20
CA ALA A 744 19.99 -16.79 -1.15
C ALA A 744 20.65 -16.73 -2.53
N PRO A 745 19.89 -16.86 -3.64
CA PRO A 745 20.44 -16.66 -4.96
C PRO A 745 21.01 -15.25 -5.09
N LEU A 746 22.18 -15.08 -5.71
CA LEU A 746 22.74 -13.75 -5.98
C LEU A 746 22.32 -13.17 -7.33
N TRP A 747 21.58 -13.91 -8.16
CA TRP A 747 21.00 -13.29 -9.36
C TRP A 747 20.06 -12.14 -8.97
N GLY A 748 20.05 -11.06 -9.74
CA GLY A 748 19.26 -9.87 -9.44
C GLY A 748 19.72 -9.07 -8.23
N LEU A 749 20.89 -9.36 -7.65
CA LEU A 749 21.41 -8.67 -6.46
C LEU A 749 21.46 -7.16 -6.68
N SER A 750 21.88 -6.69 -7.84
CA SER A 750 21.97 -5.26 -8.18
C SER A 750 20.64 -4.48 -8.14
N GLN A 751 19.49 -5.15 -8.11
CA GLN A 751 18.16 -4.52 -8.23
C GLN A 751 17.19 -4.91 -7.10
N THR A 752 17.66 -5.62 -6.08
CA THR A 752 16.81 -6.25 -5.06
C THR A 752 17.15 -5.84 -3.63
N ALA A 753 17.86 -4.71 -3.47
CA ALA A 753 18.02 -4.08 -2.17
C ALA A 753 16.63 -3.79 -1.54
N PRO A 754 16.50 -3.85 -0.20
CA PRO A 754 17.55 -4.06 0.78
C PRO A 754 18.02 -5.52 0.90
N TYR A 755 19.21 -5.72 1.44
CA TYR A 755 19.88 -7.01 1.53
C TYR A 755 19.81 -7.63 2.93
N PHE A 756 20.26 -8.89 2.98
CA PHE A 756 20.18 -9.78 4.13
C PHE A 756 18.75 -10.27 4.40
N HIS A 757 18.62 -11.28 5.26
CA HIS A 757 17.33 -11.94 5.48
C HIS A 757 16.28 -11.02 6.13
N ASP A 758 16.71 -9.94 6.76
CA ASP A 758 15.93 -8.98 7.53
C ASP A 758 15.86 -7.58 6.87
N GLY A 759 16.56 -7.36 5.75
CA GLY A 759 16.63 -6.07 5.07
C GLY A 759 17.52 -5.04 5.79
N SER A 760 18.36 -5.45 6.73
CA SER A 760 19.20 -4.56 7.55
C SER A 760 20.46 -4.01 6.85
N ALA A 761 20.66 -4.30 5.55
CA ALA A 761 21.75 -3.75 4.76
C ALA A 761 21.22 -3.02 3.51
N ASP A 762 21.63 -1.77 3.30
CA ASP A 762 21.29 -0.97 2.11
C ASP A 762 22.18 -1.30 0.92
N THR A 763 23.41 -1.72 1.19
CA THR A 763 24.44 -1.92 0.16
C THR A 763 25.03 -3.33 0.20
N ILE A 764 25.56 -3.77 -0.93
CA ILE A 764 26.25 -5.06 -1.06
C ILE A 764 27.46 -5.13 -0.10
N ASP A 765 28.22 -4.03 0.07
CA ASP A 765 29.36 -3.97 1.01
C ASP A 765 28.90 -4.16 2.46
N GLN A 766 27.83 -3.47 2.89
CA GLN A 766 27.25 -3.67 4.23
C GLN A 766 26.79 -5.11 4.43
N ALA A 767 26.11 -5.71 3.45
CA ALA A 767 25.64 -7.09 3.52
C ALA A 767 26.81 -8.08 3.69
N ILE A 768 27.91 -7.91 2.94
CA ILE A 768 29.12 -8.74 3.07
C ILE A 768 29.72 -8.60 4.48
N ARG A 769 29.82 -7.38 5.01
CA ARG A 769 30.38 -7.12 6.36
C ARG A 769 29.50 -7.67 7.49
N LYS A 770 28.20 -7.83 7.25
CA LYS A 770 27.27 -8.36 8.25
C LYS A 770 27.40 -9.87 8.46
N HIS A 771 27.95 -10.60 7.49
CA HIS A 771 28.17 -12.05 7.60
C HIS A 771 29.03 -12.42 8.82
N ALA A 772 28.56 -13.40 9.59
CA ALA A 772 29.25 -13.99 10.73
C ALA A 772 29.17 -15.53 10.63
N GLY A 773 29.26 -16.26 11.74
CA GLY A 773 29.23 -17.73 11.74
C GLY A 773 30.28 -18.35 10.81
N GLU A 774 29.85 -19.30 9.99
CA GLU A 774 30.64 -20.00 8.96
C GLU A 774 31.30 -19.02 7.97
N ALA A 775 30.63 -17.91 7.66
CA ALA A 775 31.12 -16.91 6.71
C ALA A 775 32.17 -15.94 7.30
N SER A 776 32.49 -16.03 8.60
CA SER A 776 33.43 -15.11 9.27
C SER A 776 34.80 -15.06 8.61
N GLY A 777 35.32 -16.21 8.16
CA GLY A 777 36.60 -16.30 7.46
C GLY A 777 36.58 -15.62 6.08
N VAL A 778 35.49 -15.80 5.34
CA VAL A 778 35.26 -15.20 4.02
C VAL A 778 35.11 -13.67 4.14
N ARG A 779 34.33 -13.19 5.13
CA ARG A 779 34.24 -11.76 5.45
C ARG A 779 35.61 -11.17 5.77
N ALA A 780 36.40 -11.81 6.62
CA ALA A 780 37.73 -11.30 6.96
C ALA A 780 38.66 -11.21 5.73
N ALA A 781 38.55 -12.18 4.80
CA ALA A 781 39.28 -12.13 3.53
C ALA A 781 38.82 -10.96 2.65
N TYR A 782 37.52 -10.67 2.58
CA TYR A 782 36.97 -9.50 1.90
C TYR A 782 37.48 -8.18 2.51
N GLU A 783 37.47 -8.06 3.83
CA GLU A 783 37.93 -6.85 4.53
C GLU A 783 39.42 -6.61 4.36
N ALA A 784 40.21 -7.67 4.15
CA ALA A 784 41.65 -7.60 3.87
C ALA A 784 41.99 -7.20 2.42
N LEU A 785 41.01 -7.17 1.51
CA LEU A 785 41.23 -6.70 0.14
C LEU A 785 41.66 -5.23 0.11
N SER A 786 42.45 -4.88 -0.92
CA SER A 786 42.71 -3.47 -1.23
C SER A 786 41.42 -2.77 -1.68
N ASP A 787 41.35 -1.44 -1.57
CA ASP A 787 40.17 -0.69 -2.03
C ASP A 787 39.86 -0.95 -3.52
N ALA A 788 40.89 -1.12 -4.35
CA ALA A 788 40.74 -1.43 -5.77
C ALA A 788 40.17 -2.83 -6.01
N ASP A 789 40.64 -3.84 -5.26
CA ASP A 789 40.13 -5.21 -5.35
C ASP A 789 38.70 -5.30 -4.80
N ARG A 790 38.40 -4.59 -3.70
CA ARG A 790 37.05 -4.50 -3.16
C ARG A 790 36.09 -3.87 -4.15
N ALA A 791 36.48 -2.76 -4.77
CA ALA A 791 35.69 -2.13 -5.83
C ALA A 791 35.51 -3.06 -7.04
N ALA A 792 36.50 -3.87 -7.40
CA ALA A 792 36.38 -4.84 -8.47
C ALA A 792 35.37 -5.95 -8.15
N LEU A 793 35.43 -6.50 -6.93
CA LEU A 793 34.47 -7.50 -6.46
C LEU A 793 33.04 -6.95 -6.40
N LEU A 794 32.86 -5.73 -5.86
CA LEU A 794 31.54 -5.07 -5.85
C LEU A 794 31.03 -4.82 -7.27
N ALA A 795 31.88 -4.36 -8.20
CA ALA A 795 31.49 -4.19 -9.60
C ALA A 795 31.09 -5.50 -10.30
N PHE A 796 31.65 -6.66 -9.89
CA PHE A 796 31.19 -7.96 -10.35
C PHE A 796 29.80 -8.32 -9.77
N LEU A 797 29.61 -8.12 -8.47
CA LEU A 797 28.33 -8.38 -7.81
C LEU A 797 27.21 -7.48 -8.32
N GLU A 798 27.52 -6.24 -8.72
CA GLU A 798 26.61 -5.35 -9.43
C GLU A 798 26.24 -5.84 -10.85
N THR A 799 26.99 -6.83 -11.39
CA THR A 799 26.55 -7.51 -12.63
C THR A 799 25.52 -8.58 -12.38
N LEU A 800 25.41 -9.09 -11.14
CA LEU A 800 24.41 -10.08 -10.79
C LEU A 800 23.08 -9.38 -10.52
#